data_AF-A0AAU4IES6-F1
#
_entry.id   AF-A0AAU4IES6-F1
#
_cell.length_a   1.000
_cell.length_b   1.000
_cell.length_c   1.000
_cell.angle_alpha   90.00
_cell.angle_beta   90.00
_cell.angle_gamma   90.00
#
_symmetry.space_group_name_H-M   'P 1'
#
loop_
_entity.id
_entity.type
_entity.pdbx_description
1 polymer ?
#
loop_
_entity_poly.entity_id
_entity_poly.type
_entity_poly.pdbx_seq_one_letter_code
_entity_poly.pdbx_strand_id
1 'polypeptide(L)'
;MTWTWFIGAAALVSALLWLAAVGWAVVANRPAIVAADGPTMDLRPEPPALVEFLTGGWESGRGAPRATLLDLAARGFLALEQTGPDPRDTLVRIRPPRRGTAAGAGAEEDLLPYEALVLARVTALASAGVLPVGALARGTEDEDRRWWRAFGRAVAADARDRGLARDRYPAPLKAGLTLAAVLPAVLAAVLFVSLTGVGGWFMSLAVGLGVWACGSVLVARLTGERETPAGVEACAHWLGVREWLARDESFPGLPPAAVALWDRYVAYGAATGVARSALAVLPLGPRDERRAWSTYGGGWHEVRLRYAPAPARTLRPPRDSVRLALRRIGSTSIVLLLVAWWHTHPPTEVRLPVPSVPLLVVELVLLIGALMGSRWLWTGRRPVIPLAAYVYGGLLAFVGSTWGLQASGNWTVPPRAVWAQLPPVLITGPVLLWYLFLLAAALLDLSRRAWTEGEVVRLRTGRGVRHLALDPGGRTTVTAWPVRSGLYGPLREGAVVRVLRGPVLGHVYEVVLVTPSPQGELFPEADPSESEVSDSGSGAEDSESGSGSGSGEAPGLPGLTVPAALSTLLRRGDPQEFLPVAEAARILRVRLRASDTLPGLGIVTYVTPDGRTALLLQTASGALGRRLLATHKRRAVPVGAGEADVAYARGRRLVLRRGEHVLMLELPDGADPSALPALAEEAARRMVSGPRPR
;
A
#
# COMPACT_ATOMS: atom_id res chain seq x y z
N MET A 1 35.98 31.91 -21.27
CA MET A 1 34.56 32.08 -21.63
C MET A 1 34.17 31.35 -22.92
N THR A 2 34.98 31.35 -23.98
CA THR A 2 34.63 30.71 -25.27
C THR A 2 34.52 29.18 -25.21
N TRP A 3 35.44 28.49 -24.52
CA TRP A 3 35.47 27.02 -24.43
C TRP A 3 34.23 26.39 -23.75
N THR A 4 33.72 27.00 -22.68
CA THR A 4 32.51 26.55 -21.96
C THR A 4 31.26 26.59 -22.84
N TRP A 5 31.16 27.58 -23.74
CA TRP A 5 30.05 27.67 -24.70
C TRP A 5 30.10 26.54 -25.74
N PHE A 6 31.29 26.20 -26.25
CA PHE A 6 31.45 25.09 -27.18
C PHE A 6 31.08 23.74 -26.55
N ILE A 7 31.51 23.47 -25.30
CA ILE A 7 31.12 22.24 -24.58
C ILE A 7 29.61 22.21 -24.33
N GLY A 8 29.01 23.34 -23.94
CA GLY A 8 27.57 23.45 -23.73
C GLY A 8 26.78 23.16 -25.00
N ALA A 9 27.18 23.76 -26.12
CA ALA A 9 26.58 23.51 -27.42
C ALA A 9 26.75 22.05 -27.86
N ALA A 10 27.93 21.46 -27.67
CA ALA A 10 28.19 20.06 -28.00
C ALA A 10 27.33 19.09 -27.15
N ALA A 11 27.22 19.34 -25.84
CA ALA A 11 26.37 18.55 -24.95
C ALA A 11 24.89 18.60 -25.36
N LEU A 12 24.40 19.80 -25.70
CA LEU A 12 23.02 19.99 -26.16
C LEU A 12 22.76 19.27 -27.50
N VAL A 13 23.63 19.47 -28.50
CA VAL A 13 23.49 18.84 -29.82
C VAL A 13 23.56 17.31 -29.69
N SER A 14 24.48 16.78 -28.89
CA SER A 14 24.56 15.33 -28.65
C SER A 14 23.29 14.78 -27.99
N ALA A 15 22.74 15.47 -26.99
CA ALA A 15 21.48 15.07 -26.36
C ALA A 15 20.30 15.11 -27.34
N LEU A 16 20.22 16.14 -28.19
CA LEU A 16 19.17 16.25 -29.22
C LEU A 16 19.29 15.17 -30.29
N LEU A 17 20.50 14.86 -30.75
CA LEU A 17 20.73 13.78 -31.71
C LEU A 17 20.37 12.42 -31.10
N TRP A 18 20.70 12.19 -29.84
CA TRP A 18 20.32 10.97 -29.14
C TRP A 18 18.80 10.86 -28.99
N LEU A 19 18.12 11.94 -28.58
CA LEU A 19 16.65 11.98 -28.52
C LEU A 19 16.00 11.78 -29.90
N ALA A 20 16.60 12.33 -30.96
CA ALA A 20 16.15 12.12 -32.33
C ALA A 20 16.31 10.65 -32.76
N ALA A 21 17.41 9.99 -32.37
CA ALA A 21 17.59 8.55 -32.62
C ALA A 21 16.57 7.69 -31.88
N VAL A 22 16.26 8.02 -30.62
CA VAL A 22 15.18 7.38 -29.85
C VAL A 22 13.83 7.62 -30.53
N GLY A 23 13.54 8.85 -30.93
CA GLY A 23 12.30 9.21 -31.64
C GLY A 23 12.16 8.50 -32.99
N TRP A 24 13.25 8.41 -33.75
CA TRP A 24 13.31 7.65 -35.00
C TRP A 24 13.05 6.17 -34.75
N ALA A 25 13.66 5.57 -33.73
CA ALA A 25 13.40 4.17 -33.36
C ALA A 25 11.92 3.93 -33.03
N VAL A 26 11.24 4.88 -32.37
CA VAL A 26 9.79 4.81 -32.09
C VAL A 26 8.96 4.89 -33.37
N VAL A 27 9.30 5.79 -34.30
CA VAL A 27 8.53 5.97 -35.55
C VAL A 27 8.78 4.83 -36.54
N ALA A 28 10.03 4.41 -36.72
CA ALA A 28 10.42 3.36 -37.66
C ALA A 28 9.95 1.95 -37.24
N ASN A 29 9.65 1.76 -35.94
CA ASN A 29 9.12 0.51 -35.41
C ASN A 29 7.63 0.59 -35.05
N ARG A 30 6.87 1.52 -35.65
CA ARG A 30 5.41 1.50 -35.52
C ARG A 30 4.84 0.24 -36.18
N PRO A 31 3.87 -0.42 -35.53
CA PRO A 31 3.22 -1.58 -36.11
C PRO A 31 2.43 -1.20 -37.36
N ALA A 32 2.33 -2.11 -38.31
CA ALA A 32 1.57 -1.92 -39.54
C ALA A 32 0.07 -1.92 -39.27
N ILE A 33 -0.71 -1.13 -40.02
CA ILE A 33 -2.17 -1.27 -40.02
C ILE A 33 -2.51 -2.39 -41.01
N VAL A 34 -3.12 -3.47 -40.51
CA VAL A 34 -3.48 -4.63 -41.33
C VAL A 34 -4.90 -4.44 -41.87
N ALA A 35 -5.07 -4.71 -43.17
CA ALA A 35 -6.37 -4.73 -43.81
C ALA A 35 -7.07 -6.08 -43.57
N ALA A 36 -8.39 -6.08 -43.56
CA ALA A 36 -9.16 -7.33 -43.48
C ALA A 36 -9.03 -8.14 -44.76
N ASP A 37 -8.95 -9.46 -44.61
CA ASP A 37 -9.25 -10.38 -45.70
C ASP A 37 -10.76 -10.41 -45.98
N GLY A 38 -11.16 -11.16 -47.00
CA GLY A 38 -12.57 -11.37 -47.31
C GLY A 38 -13.36 -11.90 -46.09
N PRO A 39 -14.62 -11.46 -45.90
CA PRO A 39 -15.40 -11.88 -44.74
C PRO A 39 -15.58 -13.39 -44.68
N THR A 40 -15.24 -13.98 -43.53
CA THR A 40 -15.20 -15.42 -43.32
C THR A 40 -15.82 -15.80 -41.98
N MET A 41 -16.43 -16.98 -41.91
CA MET A 41 -16.94 -17.58 -40.67
C MET A 41 -15.93 -18.55 -40.03
N ASP A 42 -14.83 -18.83 -40.71
CA ASP A 42 -13.86 -19.84 -40.28
C ASP A 42 -13.07 -19.37 -39.05
N LEU A 43 -13.12 -20.15 -37.96
CA LEU A 43 -12.42 -19.85 -36.71
C LEU A 43 -11.07 -20.58 -36.70
N ARG A 44 -9.98 -19.81 -36.80
CA ARG A 44 -8.63 -20.33 -36.66
C ARG A 44 -8.32 -20.75 -35.20
N PRO A 45 -7.23 -21.51 -34.97
CA PRO A 45 -6.89 -22.02 -33.64
C PRO A 45 -6.40 -20.95 -32.64
N GLU A 46 -6.19 -19.69 -33.04
CA GLU A 46 -5.75 -18.65 -32.10
C GLU A 46 -6.86 -18.33 -31.08
N PRO A 47 -6.56 -18.35 -29.76
CA PRO A 47 -7.55 -18.11 -28.71
C PRO A 47 -8.01 -16.65 -28.64
N PRO A 48 -9.19 -16.33 -28.05
CA PRO A 48 -9.77 -15.00 -28.14
C PRO A 48 -8.94 -13.85 -27.53
N ALA A 49 -8.15 -14.11 -26.48
CA ALA A 49 -7.22 -13.11 -25.95
C ALA A 49 -6.16 -12.69 -26.98
N LEU A 50 -5.66 -13.68 -27.75
CA LEU A 50 -4.67 -13.49 -28.78
C LEU A 50 -5.28 -12.80 -30.00
N VAL A 51 -6.53 -13.14 -30.35
CA VAL A 51 -7.29 -12.44 -31.41
C VAL A 51 -7.48 -10.96 -31.09
N GLU A 52 -7.86 -10.63 -29.86
CA GLU A 52 -7.97 -9.23 -29.43
C GLU A 52 -6.61 -8.52 -29.49
N PHE A 53 -5.55 -9.19 -29.06
CA PHE A 53 -4.18 -8.65 -29.15
C PHE A 53 -3.76 -8.37 -30.60
N LEU A 54 -4.03 -9.29 -31.54
CA LEU A 54 -3.69 -9.13 -32.96
C LEU A 54 -4.51 -8.01 -33.62
N THR A 55 -5.82 -8.01 -33.40
CA THR A 55 -6.74 -7.02 -34.00
C THR A 55 -6.71 -5.65 -33.30
N GLY A 56 -6.23 -5.61 -32.05
CA GLY A 56 -6.05 -4.43 -31.20
C GLY A 56 -4.73 -3.71 -31.39
N GLY A 57 -3.92 -4.09 -32.38
CA GLY A 57 -2.66 -3.41 -32.68
C GLY A 57 -1.47 -3.94 -31.89
N TRP A 58 -1.38 -5.26 -31.71
CA TRP A 58 -0.30 -5.94 -30.98
C TRP A 58 -0.18 -5.45 -29.53
N GLU A 59 -1.32 -5.07 -28.95
CA GLU A 59 -1.47 -4.61 -27.58
C GLU A 59 -2.76 -5.21 -27.03
N SER A 60 -2.69 -5.86 -25.86
CA SER A 60 -3.89 -6.39 -25.21
C SER A 60 -4.70 -5.23 -24.66
N GLY A 61 -5.93 -5.08 -25.14
CA GLY A 61 -6.92 -4.12 -24.64
C GLY A 61 -7.89 -4.77 -23.66
N ARG A 62 -8.74 -3.94 -23.04
CA ARG A 62 -9.68 -4.38 -21.97
C ARG A 62 -10.68 -5.45 -22.41
N GLY A 63 -10.81 -5.69 -23.72
CA GLY A 63 -11.64 -6.75 -24.28
C GLY A 63 -11.06 -8.14 -24.08
N ALA A 64 -9.72 -8.29 -24.08
CA ALA A 64 -9.08 -9.61 -24.09
C ALA A 64 -9.49 -10.52 -22.91
N PRO A 65 -9.47 -10.09 -21.63
CA PRO A 65 -9.93 -10.97 -20.56
C PRO A 65 -11.42 -11.30 -20.60
N ARG A 66 -12.24 -10.39 -21.15
CA ARG A 66 -13.69 -10.58 -21.26
C ARG A 66 -14.01 -11.60 -22.35
N ALA A 67 -13.33 -11.50 -23.49
CA ALA A 67 -13.37 -12.50 -24.55
C ALA A 67 -12.88 -13.87 -24.05
N THR A 68 -11.79 -13.89 -23.28
CA THR A 68 -11.29 -15.11 -22.63
C THR A 68 -12.32 -15.74 -21.70
N LEU A 69 -13.02 -14.93 -20.89
CA LEU A 69 -14.07 -15.41 -20.00
C LEU A 69 -15.24 -16.05 -20.77
N LEU A 70 -15.64 -15.45 -21.88
CA LEU A 70 -16.70 -15.97 -22.75
C LEU A 70 -16.27 -17.29 -23.41
N ASP A 71 -15.01 -17.42 -23.80
CA ASP A 71 -14.47 -18.67 -24.38
C ASP A 71 -14.34 -19.79 -23.35
N LEU A 72 -13.98 -19.46 -22.10
CA LEU A 72 -14.02 -20.41 -20.99
C LEU A 72 -15.46 -20.88 -20.69
N ALA A 73 -16.46 -20.00 -20.90
CA ALA A 73 -17.87 -20.38 -20.80
C ALA A 73 -18.27 -21.33 -21.93
N ALA A 74 -17.86 -21.03 -23.16
CA ALA A 74 -18.09 -21.83 -24.35
C ALA A 74 -17.49 -23.24 -24.22
N ARG A 75 -16.24 -23.34 -23.75
CA ARG A 75 -15.55 -24.61 -23.43
C ARG A 75 -16.09 -25.32 -22.19
N GLY A 76 -17.03 -24.70 -21.46
CA GLY A 76 -17.74 -25.33 -20.35
C GLY A 76 -17.00 -25.34 -19.01
N PHE A 77 -15.93 -24.56 -18.83
CA PHE A 77 -15.29 -24.33 -17.52
C PHE A 77 -16.21 -23.56 -16.57
N LEU A 78 -17.09 -22.72 -17.13
CA LEU A 78 -18.12 -21.97 -16.41
C LEU A 78 -19.39 -21.84 -17.28
N ALA A 79 -20.49 -21.42 -16.68
CA ALA A 79 -21.74 -21.15 -17.38
C ALA A 79 -22.17 -19.70 -17.10
N LEU A 80 -22.72 -19.04 -18.11
CA LEU A 80 -23.30 -17.71 -18.02
C LEU A 80 -24.81 -17.83 -18.18
N GLU A 81 -25.54 -17.61 -17.08
CA GLU A 81 -26.99 -17.80 -17.00
C GLU A 81 -27.65 -16.45 -16.75
N GLN A 82 -28.44 -15.95 -17.71
CA GLN A 82 -29.15 -14.68 -17.57
C GLN A 82 -30.50 -14.91 -16.88
N THR A 83 -30.68 -14.29 -15.71
CA THR A 83 -31.88 -14.46 -14.86
C THR A 83 -32.96 -13.41 -15.08
N GLY A 84 -32.64 -12.30 -15.75
CA GLY A 84 -33.55 -11.18 -16.01
C GLY A 84 -33.38 -10.58 -17.40
N PRO A 85 -34.24 -9.63 -17.82
CA PRO A 85 -34.16 -9.02 -19.15
C PRO A 85 -32.92 -8.13 -19.34
N ASP A 86 -32.34 -7.59 -18.26
CA ASP A 86 -31.09 -6.82 -18.33
C ASP A 86 -29.89 -7.79 -18.42
N PRO A 87 -28.97 -7.63 -19.39
CA PRO A 87 -27.72 -8.39 -19.44
C PRO A 87 -26.89 -8.34 -18.14
N ARG A 88 -27.11 -7.34 -17.27
CA ARG A 88 -26.47 -7.21 -15.94
C ARG A 88 -26.92 -8.28 -14.96
N ASP A 89 -28.09 -8.85 -15.17
CA ASP A 89 -28.68 -9.93 -14.35
C ASP A 89 -28.14 -11.31 -14.75
N THR A 90 -26.93 -11.35 -15.31
CA THR A 90 -26.22 -12.58 -15.65
C THR A 90 -25.46 -13.11 -14.44
N LEU A 91 -25.63 -14.39 -14.15
CA LEU A 91 -24.88 -15.14 -13.15
C LEU A 91 -23.79 -15.97 -13.84
N VAL A 92 -22.62 -15.98 -13.22
CA VAL A 92 -21.50 -16.86 -13.56
C VAL A 92 -21.53 -18.06 -12.62
N ARG A 93 -21.67 -19.26 -13.17
CA ARG A 93 -21.63 -20.52 -12.42
C ARG A 93 -20.39 -21.31 -12.80
N ILE A 94 -19.52 -21.56 -11.83
CA ILE A 94 -18.31 -22.35 -12.00
C ILE A 94 -18.70 -23.81 -12.07
N ARG A 95 -18.24 -24.53 -13.10
CA ARG A 95 -18.45 -25.96 -13.18
C ARG A 95 -17.28 -26.68 -12.52
N PRO A 96 -17.52 -27.61 -11.58
CA PRO A 96 -16.44 -28.41 -11.03
C PRO A 96 -15.82 -29.26 -12.14
N PRO A 97 -14.48 -29.48 -12.12
CA PRO A 97 -13.84 -30.37 -13.08
C PRO A 97 -14.44 -31.77 -12.94
N ARG A 98 -15.05 -32.29 -14.00
CA ARG A 98 -15.62 -33.64 -14.00
C ARG A 98 -14.48 -34.66 -13.89
N ARG A 99 -14.33 -35.29 -12.72
CA ARG A 99 -13.52 -36.51 -12.60
C ARG A 99 -14.28 -37.68 -13.23
N GLY A 100 -13.75 -38.25 -14.31
CA GLY A 100 -14.01 -39.64 -14.68
C GLY A 100 -15.12 -39.94 -15.71
N THR A 101 -15.52 -39.01 -16.58
CA THR A 101 -16.37 -39.36 -17.74
C THR A 101 -15.63 -39.10 -19.05
N ALA A 102 -15.25 -40.16 -19.73
CA ALA A 102 -14.89 -40.16 -21.14
C ALA A 102 -16.12 -39.80 -21.99
N ALA A 103 -16.44 -38.51 -22.08
CA ALA A 103 -17.29 -37.85 -23.09
C ALA A 103 -17.61 -36.43 -22.61
N GLY A 104 -16.77 -35.48 -23.02
CA GLY A 104 -16.93 -34.05 -22.80
C GLY A 104 -15.65 -33.35 -23.19
N ALA A 105 -15.51 -33.04 -24.49
CA ALA A 105 -14.29 -32.62 -25.20
C ALA A 105 -13.59 -31.32 -24.73
N GLY A 106 -13.85 -30.82 -23.51
CA GLY A 106 -13.26 -29.58 -22.98
C GLY A 106 -12.43 -29.73 -21.69
N ALA A 107 -12.33 -30.94 -21.12
CA ALA A 107 -11.60 -31.16 -19.86
C ALA A 107 -10.12 -31.59 -20.05
N GLU A 108 -9.72 -31.91 -21.29
CA GLU A 108 -8.36 -32.37 -21.65
C GLU A 108 -7.47 -31.27 -22.26
N GLU A 109 -8.01 -30.08 -22.55
CA GLU A 109 -7.20 -28.95 -23.04
C GLU A 109 -6.49 -28.27 -21.87
N ASP A 110 -5.16 -28.29 -21.90
CA ASP A 110 -4.32 -27.53 -20.98
C ASP A 110 -4.65 -26.03 -21.09
N LEU A 111 -5.16 -25.45 -20.00
CA LEU A 111 -5.45 -24.03 -19.91
C LEU A 111 -4.18 -23.22 -20.15
N LEU A 112 -4.25 -22.25 -21.07
CA LEU A 112 -3.13 -21.34 -21.29
C LEU A 112 -2.91 -20.46 -20.05
N PRO A 113 -1.68 -19.95 -19.80
CA PRO A 113 -1.36 -19.23 -18.57
C PRO A 113 -2.29 -18.05 -18.27
N TYR A 114 -2.68 -17.26 -19.28
CA TYR A 114 -3.60 -16.14 -19.10
C TYR A 114 -5.07 -16.57 -18.95
N GLU A 115 -5.46 -17.74 -19.45
CA GLU A 115 -6.79 -18.33 -19.25
C GLU A 115 -6.93 -18.80 -17.81
N ALA A 116 -5.89 -19.46 -17.28
CA ALA A 116 -5.80 -19.82 -15.88
C ALA A 116 -5.86 -18.58 -14.97
N LEU A 117 -5.23 -17.46 -15.35
CA LEU A 117 -5.34 -16.20 -14.61
C LEU A 117 -6.78 -15.64 -14.56
N VAL A 118 -7.54 -15.76 -15.65
CA VAL A 118 -8.95 -15.34 -15.70
C VAL A 118 -9.82 -16.28 -14.88
N LEU A 119 -9.68 -17.60 -15.06
CA LEU A 119 -10.45 -18.60 -14.33
C LEU A 119 -10.17 -18.52 -12.83
N ALA A 120 -8.91 -18.38 -12.41
CA ALA A 120 -8.53 -18.20 -11.02
C ALA A 120 -9.14 -16.92 -10.43
N ARG A 121 -9.17 -15.83 -11.20
CA ARG A 121 -9.77 -14.56 -10.76
C ARG A 121 -11.28 -14.71 -10.51
N VAL A 122 -12.00 -15.42 -11.38
CA VAL A 122 -13.45 -15.69 -11.23
C VAL A 122 -13.70 -16.66 -10.08
N THR A 123 -12.90 -17.72 -10.00
CA THR A 123 -13.01 -18.76 -8.97
C THR A 123 -12.83 -18.22 -7.57
N ALA A 124 -11.89 -17.29 -7.41
CA ALA A 124 -11.67 -16.61 -6.15
C ALA A 124 -12.82 -15.69 -5.69
N LEU A 125 -13.76 -15.34 -6.58
CA LEU A 125 -14.90 -14.47 -6.27
C LEU A 125 -16.20 -15.24 -6.04
N ALA A 126 -16.29 -16.48 -6.53
CA ALA A 126 -17.50 -17.27 -6.42
C ALA A 126 -17.79 -17.68 -4.97
N SER A 127 -19.05 -17.51 -4.56
CA SER A 127 -19.56 -18.09 -3.32
C SER A 127 -20.40 -19.30 -3.70
N ALA A 128 -20.07 -20.47 -3.13
CA ALA A 128 -20.71 -21.75 -3.49
C ALA A 128 -20.72 -22.04 -5.01
N GLY A 129 -19.69 -21.59 -5.74
CA GLY A 129 -19.58 -21.80 -7.19
C GLY A 129 -20.43 -20.87 -8.05
N VAL A 130 -21.07 -19.84 -7.48
CA VAL A 130 -21.88 -18.86 -8.23
C VAL A 130 -21.47 -17.43 -7.86
N LEU A 131 -21.41 -16.53 -8.85
CA LEU A 131 -21.31 -15.09 -8.64
C LEU A 131 -22.10 -14.30 -9.70
N PRO A 132 -22.66 -13.12 -9.37
CA PRO A 132 -23.22 -12.23 -10.37
C PRO A 132 -22.11 -11.57 -11.19
N VAL A 133 -22.38 -11.29 -12.46
CA VAL A 133 -21.43 -10.63 -13.36
C VAL A 133 -20.95 -9.28 -12.81
N GLY A 134 -21.82 -8.51 -12.15
CA GLY A 134 -21.46 -7.26 -11.50
C GLY A 134 -20.41 -7.39 -10.37
N ALA A 135 -20.20 -8.59 -9.82
CA ALA A 135 -19.21 -8.89 -8.80
C ALA A 135 -17.83 -9.27 -9.37
N LEU A 136 -17.66 -9.34 -10.70
CA LEU A 136 -16.36 -9.65 -11.34
C LEU A 136 -15.26 -8.60 -11.08
N ALA A 137 -15.66 -7.37 -10.72
CA ALA A 137 -14.71 -6.29 -10.44
C ALA A 137 -13.98 -6.55 -9.12
N ARG A 138 -12.63 -6.57 -9.16
CA ARG A 138 -11.80 -7.00 -8.02
C ARG A 138 -10.61 -6.08 -7.81
N GLY A 139 -10.15 -6.06 -6.56
CA GLY A 139 -8.85 -5.52 -6.16
C GLY A 139 -8.79 -4.00 -6.14
N THR A 140 -7.72 -3.50 -5.53
CA THR A 140 -7.31 -2.10 -5.66
C THR A 140 -6.83 -1.80 -7.08
N GLU A 141 -6.74 -0.52 -7.44
CA GLU A 141 -6.20 -0.11 -8.74
C GLU A 141 -4.77 -0.65 -8.98
N ASP A 142 -3.97 -0.75 -7.92
CA ASP A 142 -2.60 -1.28 -8.00
C ASP A 142 -2.56 -2.80 -8.22
N GLU A 143 -3.45 -3.55 -7.55
CA GLU A 143 -3.59 -4.99 -7.75
C GLU A 143 -4.08 -5.30 -9.16
N ASP A 144 -5.10 -4.58 -9.63
CA ASP A 144 -5.62 -4.74 -10.98
C ASP A 144 -4.55 -4.40 -12.03
N ARG A 145 -3.75 -3.35 -11.81
CA ARG A 145 -2.60 -3.01 -12.68
C ARG A 145 -1.50 -4.05 -12.66
N ARG A 146 -1.27 -4.76 -11.55
CA ARG A 146 -0.31 -5.88 -11.49
C ARG A 146 -0.83 -7.10 -12.24
N TRP A 147 -2.09 -7.47 -11.99
CA TRP A 147 -2.75 -8.57 -12.68
C TRP A 147 -2.81 -8.31 -14.19
N TRP A 148 -3.16 -7.08 -14.61
CA TRP A 148 -3.18 -6.66 -16.01
C TRP A 148 -1.83 -6.85 -16.71
N ARG A 149 -0.74 -6.45 -16.03
CA ARG A 149 0.62 -6.66 -16.54
C ARG A 149 1.01 -8.14 -16.61
N ALA A 150 0.50 -8.98 -15.72
CA ALA A 150 0.73 -10.42 -15.81
C ALA A 150 -0.03 -11.04 -16.98
N PHE A 151 -1.31 -10.69 -17.13
CA PHE A 151 -2.16 -11.14 -18.23
C PHE A 151 -1.58 -10.72 -19.59
N GLY A 152 -1.30 -9.44 -19.79
CA GLY A 152 -0.75 -8.94 -21.07
C GLY A 152 0.62 -9.54 -21.41
N ARG A 153 1.48 -9.77 -20.42
CA ARG A 153 2.77 -10.47 -20.65
C ARG A 153 2.57 -11.91 -21.09
N ALA A 154 1.62 -12.63 -20.50
CA ALA A 154 1.33 -14.02 -20.87
C ALA A 154 0.72 -14.11 -22.28
N VAL A 155 -0.15 -13.17 -22.67
CA VAL A 155 -0.68 -13.10 -24.05
C VAL A 155 0.43 -12.77 -25.06
N ALA A 156 1.29 -11.80 -24.75
CA ALA A 156 2.41 -11.46 -25.61
C ALA A 156 3.42 -12.61 -25.75
N ALA A 157 3.67 -13.36 -24.68
CA ALA A 157 4.51 -14.56 -24.73
C ALA A 157 3.93 -15.62 -25.68
N ASP A 158 2.65 -15.98 -25.52
CA ASP A 158 1.97 -16.94 -26.41
C ASP A 158 1.97 -16.47 -27.88
N ALA A 159 1.79 -15.17 -28.13
CA ALA A 159 1.89 -14.59 -29.46
C ALA A 159 3.28 -14.78 -30.10
N ARG A 160 4.35 -14.64 -29.31
CA ARG A 160 5.74 -14.84 -29.77
C ARG A 160 6.07 -16.31 -29.95
N ASP A 161 5.64 -17.16 -29.03
CA ASP A 161 5.86 -18.62 -29.10
C ASP A 161 5.22 -19.23 -30.34
N ARG A 162 4.08 -18.68 -30.77
CA ARG A 162 3.39 -19.03 -32.03
C ARG A 162 3.99 -18.36 -33.27
N GLY A 163 5.01 -17.51 -33.12
CA GLY A 163 5.62 -16.76 -34.21
C GLY A 163 4.72 -15.68 -34.84
N LEU A 164 3.65 -15.26 -34.16
CA LEU A 164 2.69 -14.25 -34.64
C LEU A 164 3.10 -12.82 -34.25
N ALA A 165 3.93 -12.69 -33.21
CA ALA A 165 4.48 -11.42 -32.77
C ALA A 165 5.99 -11.53 -32.52
N ARG A 166 6.66 -10.39 -32.49
CA ARG A 166 8.06 -10.24 -32.11
C ARG A 166 8.26 -8.96 -31.32
N ASP A 167 9.34 -8.89 -30.55
CA ASP A 167 9.66 -7.67 -29.81
C ASP A 167 9.81 -6.47 -30.75
N ARG A 168 9.09 -5.38 -30.45
CA ARG A 168 9.17 -4.12 -31.21
C ARG A 168 10.55 -3.48 -31.12
N TYR A 169 11.21 -3.66 -29.97
CA TYR A 169 12.52 -3.09 -29.67
C TYR A 169 13.48 -4.20 -29.22
N PRO A 170 14.20 -4.83 -30.16
CA PRO A 170 15.07 -5.96 -29.83
C PRO A 170 16.22 -5.53 -28.91
N ALA A 171 16.73 -6.45 -28.11
CA ALA A 171 17.85 -6.23 -27.19
C ALA A 171 19.06 -5.48 -27.80
N PRO A 172 19.56 -5.82 -29.02
CA PRO A 172 20.67 -5.08 -29.63
C PRO A 172 20.35 -3.61 -29.90
N LEU A 173 19.12 -3.28 -30.29
CA LEU A 173 18.70 -1.89 -30.51
C LEU A 173 18.68 -1.11 -29.18
N LYS A 174 18.14 -1.71 -28.12
CA LYS A 174 18.14 -1.10 -26.78
C LYS A 174 19.56 -0.92 -26.26
N ALA A 175 20.42 -1.93 -26.41
CA ALA A 175 21.83 -1.84 -26.02
C ALA A 175 22.55 -0.71 -26.79
N GLY A 176 22.33 -0.61 -28.11
CA GLY A 176 22.88 0.46 -28.94
C GLY A 176 22.43 1.86 -28.49
N LEU A 177 21.14 2.05 -28.20
CA LEU A 177 20.60 3.33 -27.71
C LEU A 177 21.12 3.68 -26.30
N THR A 178 21.23 2.69 -25.41
CA THR A 178 21.78 2.87 -24.06
C THR A 178 23.28 3.20 -24.10
N LEU A 179 24.04 2.56 -25.00
CA LEU A 179 25.45 2.85 -25.21
C LEU A 179 25.64 4.25 -25.82
N ALA A 180 24.79 4.63 -26.78
CA ALA A 180 24.80 5.96 -27.38
C ALA A 180 24.49 7.07 -26.37
N ALA A 181 23.78 6.78 -25.27
CA ALA A 181 23.50 7.72 -24.19
C ALA A 181 24.76 8.08 -23.36
N VAL A 182 25.87 7.36 -23.50
CA VAL A 182 27.13 7.65 -22.81
C VAL A 182 27.74 8.98 -23.29
N LEU A 183 27.64 9.29 -24.58
CA LEU A 183 28.21 10.52 -25.15
C LEU A 183 27.59 11.80 -24.54
N PRO A 184 26.25 12.00 -24.52
CA PRO A 184 25.67 13.17 -23.87
C PRO A 184 25.93 13.18 -22.36
N ALA A 185 26.04 12.02 -21.71
CA ALA A 185 26.37 11.92 -20.29
C ALA A 185 27.80 12.40 -19.97
N VAL A 186 28.79 11.97 -20.76
CA VAL A 186 30.19 12.43 -20.62
C VAL A 186 30.28 13.93 -20.89
N LEU A 187 29.63 14.44 -21.94
CA LEU A 187 29.62 15.87 -22.25
C LEU A 187 28.95 16.70 -21.15
N ALA A 188 27.88 16.21 -20.53
CA ALA A 188 27.25 16.85 -19.38
C ALA A 188 28.16 16.88 -18.15
N ALA A 189 28.91 15.80 -17.88
CA ALA A 189 29.88 15.76 -16.80
C ALA A 189 31.03 16.76 -17.01
N VAL A 190 31.57 16.84 -18.25
CA VAL A 190 32.62 17.79 -18.62
C VAL A 190 32.10 19.24 -18.54
N LEU A 191 30.87 19.49 -18.99
CA LEU A 191 30.22 20.79 -18.88
C LEU A 191 30.07 21.22 -17.41
N PHE A 192 29.68 20.30 -16.54
CA PHE A 192 29.52 20.56 -15.10
C PHE A 192 30.84 20.98 -14.44
N VAL A 193 31.94 20.27 -14.71
CA VAL A 193 33.28 20.67 -14.23
C VAL A 193 33.63 22.07 -14.72
N SER A 194 33.37 22.33 -16.00
CA SER A 194 33.73 23.59 -16.66
C SER A 194 32.94 24.80 -16.14
N LEU A 195 31.68 24.60 -15.71
CA LEU A 195 30.82 25.67 -15.19
C LEU A 195 31.02 25.95 -13.70
N THR A 196 31.27 24.91 -12.90
CA THR A 196 31.29 25.05 -11.44
C THR A 196 32.69 25.30 -10.88
N GLY A 197 33.75 24.95 -11.63
CA GLY A 197 35.13 25.01 -11.14
C GLY A 197 35.41 24.07 -9.96
N VAL A 198 34.44 23.24 -9.58
CA VAL A 198 34.56 22.27 -8.50
C VAL A 198 35.32 21.07 -9.04
N GLY A 199 36.62 20.98 -8.73
CA GLY A 199 37.52 19.90 -9.16
C GLY A 199 37.25 18.52 -8.55
N GLY A 200 36.06 18.29 -7.99
CA GLY A 200 35.67 17.01 -7.42
C GLY A 200 35.20 16.04 -8.50
N TRP A 201 36.06 15.11 -8.91
CA TRP A 201 35.75 14.05 -9.89
C TRP A 201 34.49 13.25 -9.53
N PHE A 202 34.14 13.17 -8.24
CA PHE A 202 32.93 12.49 -7.77
C PHE A 202 31.64 13.19 -8.22
N MET A 203 31.58 14.52 -8.18
CA MET A 203 30.37 15.27 -8.54
C MET A 203 30.15 15.29 -10.05
N SER A 204 31.21 15.35 -10.85
CA SER A 204 31.12 15.24 -12.30
C SER A 204 30.70 13.84 -12.75
N LEU A 205 31.25 12.80 -12.10
CA LEU A 205 30.81 11.42 -12.32
C LEU A 205 29.34 11.24 -11.95
N ALA A 206 28.89 11.80 -10.83
CA ALA A 206 27.49 11.74 -10.40
C ALA A 206 26.54 12.39 -11.43
N VAL A 207 26.92 13.53 -12.00
CA VAL A 207 26.14 14.20 -13.07
C VAL A 207 26.08 13.34 -14.33
N GLY A 208 27.24 12.82 -14.79
CA GLY A 208 27.28 11.94 -15.96
C GLY A 208 26.45 10.67 -15.77
N LEU A 209 26.63 9.97 -14.64
CA LEU A 209 25.83 8.79 -14.29
C LEU A 209 24.35 9.11 -14.18
N GLY A 210 23.98 10.27 -13.63
CA GLY A 210 22.58 10.70 -13.56
C GLY A 210 21.94 10.89 -14.94
N VAL A 211 22.65 11.52 -15.87
CA VAL A 211 22.19 11.70 -17.26
C VAL A 211 22.09 10.36 -17.98
N TRP A 212 23.11 9.51 -17.86
CA TRP A 212 23.11 8.18 -18.47
C TRP A 212 22.01 7.27 -17.90
N ALA A 213 21.81 7.28 -16.57
CA ALA A 213 20.74 6.51 -15.92
C ALA A 213 19.36 7.00 -16.37
N CYS A 214 19.16 8.32 -16.49
CA CYS A 214 17.93 8.89 -17.02
C CYS A 214 17.66 8.42 -18.47
N GLY A 215 18.70 8.47 -19.32
CA GLY A 215 18.61 7.96 -20.69
C GLY A 215 18.33 6.45 -20.76
N SER A 216 18.98 5.67 -19.90
CA SER A 216 18.76 4.23 -19.78
C SER A 216 17.35 3.89 -19.33
N VAL A 217 16.78 4.65 -18.38
CA VAL A 217 15.37 4.49 -17.96
C VAL A 217 14.41 4.83 -19.10
N LEU A 218 14.72 5.85 -19.91
CA LEU A 218 13.92 6.19 -21.08
C LEU A 218 13.93 5.06 -22.12
N VAL A 219 15.10 4.49 -22.42
CA VAL A 219 15.24 3.34 -23.34
C VAL A 219 14.58 2.09 -22.77
N ALA A 220 14.70 1.84 -21.47
CA ALA A 220 14.05 0.70 -20.80
C ALA A 220 12.51 0.77 -20.86
N ARG A 221 11.93 1.97 -20.99
CA ARG A 221 10.48 2.15 -21.20
C ARG A 221 10.03 1.83 -22.62
N LEU A 222 10.95 1.71 -23.58
CA LEU A 222 10.63 1.23 -24.93
C LEU A 222 10.24 -0.24 -24.86
N THR A 223 8.94 -0.48 -24.86
CA THR A 223 8.31 -1.79 -24.78
C THR A 223 7.20 -1.85 -25.83
N GLY A 224 6.79 -3.06 -26.19
CA GLY A 224 5.73 -3.29 -27.16
C GLY A 224 6.07 -4.44 -28.10
N GLU A 225 5.05 -4.91 -28.79
CA GLU A 225 5.13 -6.00 -29.75
C GLU A 225 4.99 -5.45 -31.17
N ARG A 226 5.47 -6.23 -32.13
CA ARG A 226 5.42 -5.92 -33.56
C ARG A 226 5.01 -7.16 -34.34
N GLU A 227 4.41 -6.93 -35.50
CA GLU A 227 3.97 -7.95 -36.43
C GLU A 227 5.13 -8.82 -36.98
N THR A 228 4.80 -10.08 -37.24
CA THR A 228 5.50 -11.00 -38.14
C THR A 228 4.63 -11.24 -39.38
N PRO A 229 5.18 -11.79 -40.49
CA PRO A 229 4.36 -12.14 -41.67
C PRO A 229 3.17 -13.06 -41.35
N ALA A 230 3.39 -14.08 -40.52
CA ALA A 230 2.32 -14.98 -40.06
C ALA A 230 1.30 -14.25 -39.17
N GLY A 231 1.74 -13.31 -38.34
CA GLY A 231 0.86 -12.46 -37.52
C GLY A 231 -0.01 -11.52 -38.35
N VAL A 232 0.50 -10.98 -39.46
CA VAL A 232 -0.27 -10.16 -40.39
C VAL A 232 -1.37 -11.00 -41.05
N GLU A 233 -1.04 -12.20 -41.53
CA GLU A 233 -2.03 -13.12 -42.12
C GLU A 233 -3.12 -13.53 -41.11
N ALA A 234 -2.72 -13.88 -39.89
CA ALA A 234 -3.68 -14.19 -38.84
C ALA A 234 -4.58 -12.98 -38.51
N CYS A 235 -4.00 -11.79 -38.39
CA CYS A 235 -4.76 -10.57 -38.12
C CYS A 235 -5.76 -10.26 -39.24
N ALA A 236 -5.34 -10.36 -40.52
CA ALA A 236 -6.20 -10.13 -41.68
C ALA A 236 -7.40 -11.10 -41.71
N HIS A 237 -7.16 -12.38 -41.42
CA HIS A 237 -8.21 -13.39 -41.28
C HIS A 237 -9.21 -13.03 -40.17
N TRP A 238 -8.72 -12.68 -38.98
CA TRP A 238 -9.59 -12.32 -37.84
C TRP A 238 -10.37 -11.02 -38.06
N LEU A 239 -9.82 -10.08 -38.83
CA LEU A 239 -10.56 -8.91 -39.29
C LEU A 239 -11.65 -9.29 -40.30
N GLY A 240 -11.44 -10.30 -41.15
CA GLY A 240 -12.48 -10.90 -41.99
C GLY A 240 -13.61 -11.55 -41.16
N VAL A 241 -13.26 -12.25 -40.07
CA VAL A 241 -14.25 -12.77 -39.10
C VAL A 241 -15.05 -11.65 -38.45
N ARG A 242 -14.38 -10.55 -38.06
CA ARG A 242 -15.05 -9.36 -37.52
C ARG A 242 -16.07 -8.80 -38.50
N GLU A 243 -15.72 -8.69 -39.78
CA GLU A 243 -16.63 -8.19 -40.81
C GLU A 243 -17.81 -9.12 -41.04
N TRP A 244 -17.61 -10.44 -41.03
CA TRP A 244 -18.69 -11.41 -41.13
C TRP A 244 -19.66 -11.31 -39.93
N LEU A 245 -19.13 -11.28 -38.70
CA LEU A 245 -19.94 -11.13 -37.48
C LEU A 245 -20.70 -9.80 -37.45
N ALA A 246 -20.09 -8.72 -37.94
CA ALA A 246 -20.72 -7.40 -37.97
C ALA A 246 -21.87 -7.27 -38.98
N ARG A 247 -22.00 -8.20 -39.94
CA ARG A 247 -23.14 -8.24 -40.88
C ARG A 247 -24.43 -8.73 -40.24
N ASP A 248 -24.34 -9.45 -39.13
CA ASP A 248 -25.51 -9.81 -38.34
C ASP A 248 -25.88 -8.64 -37.41
N GLU A 249 -27.01 -7.98 -37.72
CA GLU A 249 -27.48 -6.80 -36.97
C GLU A 249 -27.80 -7.10 -35.50
N SER A 250 -28.12 -8.35 -35.16
CA SER A 250 -28.44 -8.77 -33.80
C SER A 250 -27.18 -8.99 -32.95
N PHE A 251 -26.06 -9.32 -33.58
CA PHE A 251 -24.83 -9.74 -32.93
C PHE A 251 -24.28 -8.71 -31.92
N PRO A 252 -24.23 -7.40 -32.23
CA PRO A 252 -23.75 -6.40 -31.27
C PRO A 252 -24.59 -6.29 -30.01
N GLY A 253 -25.86 -6.69 -30.08
CA GLY A 253 -26.83 -6.67 -28.99
C GLY A 253 -26.78 -7.88 -28.06
N LEU A 254 -26.05 -8.94 -28.42
CA LEU A 254 -26.07 -10.20 -27.70
C LEU A 254 -25.57 -10.06 -26.24
N PRO A 255 -26.30 -10.62 -25.26
CA PRO A 255 -25.85 -10.67 -23.87
C PRO A 255 -24.73 -11.70 -23.67
N PRO A 256 -23.98 -11.66 -22.54
CA PRO A 256 -22.95 -12.66 -22.24
C PRO A 256 -23.48 -14.11 -22.23
N ALA A 257 -24.73 -14.32 -21.80
CA ALA A 257 -25.36 -15.64 -21.78
C ALA A 257 -25.63 -16.22 -23.18
N ALA A 258 -25.57 -15.40 -24.24
CA ALA A 258 -25.73 -15.86 -25.62
C ALA A 258 -24.64 -16.86 -26.05
N VAL A 259 -23.53 -16.97 -25.29
CA VAL A 259 -22.53 -18.04 -25.46
C VAL A 259 -23.16 -19.43 -25.43
N ALA A 260 -24.27 -19.64 -24.73
CA ALA A 260 -24.96 -20.93 -24.73
C ALA A 260 -25.55 -21.32 -26.09
N LEU A 261 -25.83 -20.34 -26.97
CA LEU A 261 -26.42 -20.55 -28.30
C LEU A 261 -25.38 -20.37 -29.42
N TRP A 262 -24.56 -19.33 -29.30
CA TRP A 262 -23.57 -18.93 -30.30
C TRP A 262 -22.17 -19.48 -30.03
N ASP A 263 -22.00 -20.20 -28.91
CA ASP A 263 -20.76 -20.86 -28.54
C ASP A 263 -19.56 -19.89 -28.58
N ARG A 264 -18.41 -20.35 -29.06
CA ARG A 264 -17.17 -19.57 -29.18
C ARG A 264 -17.30 -18.31 -30.04
N TYR A 265 -18.28 -18.20 -30.94
CA TYR A 265 -18.43 -17.00 -31.78
C TYR A 265 -18.66 -15.73 -30.96
N VAL A 266 -19.37 -15.81 -29.82
CA VAL A 266 -19.56 -14.64 -28.93
C VAL A 266 -18.23 -14.21 -28.29
N ALA A 267 -17.34 -15.17 -28.00
CA ALA A 267 -16.01 -14.86 -27.49
C ALA A 267 -15.13 -14.17 -28.55
N TYR A 268 -15.14 -14.66 -29.80
CA TYR A 268 -14.40 -14.04 -30.91
C TYR A 268 -15.01 -12.70 -31.34
N GLY A 269 -16.33 -12.56 -31.28
CA GLY A 269 -17.00 -11.29 -31.47
C GLY A 269 -16.68 -10.29 -30.36
N ALA A 270 -16.47 -10.75 -29.13
CA ALA A 270 -15.97 -9.91 -28.05
C ALA A 270 -14.48 -9.54 -28.26
N ALA A 271 -13.66 -10.48 -28.74
CA ALA A 271 -12.25 -10.23 -29.03
C ALA A 271 -12.05 -9.19 -30.15
N THR A 272 -12.87 -9.27 -31.19
CA THR A 272 -12.82 -8.35 -32.34
C THR A 272 -13.64 -7.06 -32.15
N GLY A 273 -14.33 -6.92 -31.01
CA GLY A 273 -15.08 -5.72 -30.63
C GLY A 273 -16.52 -5.60 -31.17
N VAL A 274 -17.05 -6.65 -31.83
CA VAL A 274 -18.43 -6.69 -32.34
C VAL A 274 -19.45 -6.87 -31.22
N ALA A 275 -19.21 -7.75 -30.24
CA ALA A 275 -20.12 -8.09 -29.14
C ALA A 275 -20.16 -7.02 -28.03
N ARG A 276 -20.59 -5.80 -28.38
CA ARG A 276 -20.53 -4.61 -27.52
C ARG A 276 -21.36 -4.75 -26.24
N SER A 277 -22.58 -5.30 -26.34
CA SER A 277 -23.42 -5.54 -25.17
C SER A 277 -22.74 -6.46 -24.16
N ALA A 278 -22.26 -7.63 -24.58
CA ALA A 278 -21.53 -8.56 -23.72
C ALA A 278 -20.29 -7.92 -23.06
N LEU A 279 -19.50 -7.16 -23.83
CA LEU A 279 -18.33 -6.45 -23.30
C LEU A 279 -18.70 -5.38 -22.26
N ALA A 280 -19.81 -4.66 -22.45
CA ALA A 280 -20.22 -3.57 -21.57
C ALA A 280 -20.59 -4.06 -20.16
N VAL A 281 -21.06 -5.30 -20.05
CA VAL A 281 -21.55 -5.86 -18.78
C VAL A 281 -20.53 -6.64 -17.98
N LEU A 282 -19.38 -7.03 -18.53
CA LEU A 282 -18.38 -7.86 -17.85
C LEU A 282 -17.26 -7.00 -17.20
N PRO A 283 -17.38 -6.58 -15.91
CA PRO A 283 -16.40 -5.70 -15.30
C PRO A 283 -15.17 -6.46 -14.79
N LEU A 284 -14.25 -6.81 -15.70
CA LEU A 284 -12.91 -7.34 -15.34
C LEU A 284 -11.91 -6.19 -15.11
N GLY A 285 -12.18 -5.35 -14.12
CA GLY A 285 -11.34 -4.19 -13.77
C GLY A 285 -11.30 -3.94 -12.26
N PRO A 286 -10.79 -2.76 -11.83
CA PRO A 286 -10.71 -2.43 -10.42
C PRO A 286 -12.11 -2.31 -9.82
N ARG A 287 -12.25 -2.71 -8.55
CA ARG A 287 -13.53 -2.64 -7.83
C ARG A 287 -13.99 -1.20 -7.62
N ASP A 288 -15.29 -0.93 -7.68
CA ASP A 288 -15.84 0.39 -7.33
C ASP A 288 -15.75 0.62 -5.81
N GLU A 289 -15.03 1.64 -5.34
CA GLU A 289 -14.85 1.91 -3.91
C GLU A 289 -16.16 2.11 -3.14
N ARG A 290 -17.25 2.52 -3.79
CA ARG A 290 -18.53 2.88 -3.15
C ARG A 290 -19.63 1.84 -3.32
N ARG A 291 -19.33 0.70 -3.96
CA ARG A 291 -20.27 -0.41 -4.16
C ARG A 291 -19.58 -1.72 -3.78
N ALA A 292 -20.34 -2.63 -3.21
CA ALA A 292 -19.89 -3.98 -2.89
C ALA A 292 -21.06 -4.96 -3.05
N TRP A 293 -20.73 -6.23 -3.23
CA TRP A 293 -21.72 -7.30 -3.30
C TRP A 293 -21.68 -8.11 -2.00
N SER A 294 -22.85 -8.55 -1.56
CA SER A 294 -23.06 -9.34 -0.34
C SER A 294 -23.88 -10.58 -0.67
N THR A 295 -23.59 -11.69 0.01
CA THR A 295 -24.39 -12.93 -0.02
C THR A 295 -25.25 -13.10 1.23
N TYR A 296 -25.04 -12.23 2.22
CA TYR A 296 -25.74 -12.26 3.50
C TYR A 296 -27.25 -12.03 3.33
N GLY A 297 -28.08 -12.86 3.97
CA GLY A 297 -29.54 -12.79 3.85
C GLY A 297 -30.15 -13.66 2.74
N GLY A 298 -29.37 -14.57 2.15
CA GLY A 298 -29.90 -15.68 1.34
C GLY A 298 -29.74 -15.53 -0.18
N GLY A 299 -29.22 -14.40 -0.67
CA GLY A 299 -28.96 -14.17 -2.08
C GLY A 299 -27.96 -13.05 -2.34
N TRP A 300 -27.35 -13.08 -3.53
CA TRP A 300 -26.46 -12.02 -3.99
C TRP A 300 -27.23 -10.71 -4.16
N HIS A 301 -26.74 -9.65 -3.54
CA HIS A 301 -27.29 -8.31 -3.74
C HIS A 301 -26.21 -7.23 -3.62
N GLU A 302 -26.44 -6.11 -4.30
CA GLU A 302 -25.52 -4.98 -4.31
C GLU A 302 -25.82 -4.03 -3.14
N VAL A 303 -24.76 -3.56 -2.49
CA VAL A 303 -24.79 -2.65 -1.35
C VAL A 303 -23.93 -1.42 -1.62
N ARG A 304 -24.49 -0.23 -1.37
CA ARG A 304 -23.76 1.04 -1.44
C ARG A 304 -23.01 1.32 -0.16
N LEU A 305 -21.74 1.65 -0.28
CA LEU A 305 -20.84 1.92 0.85
C LEU A 305 -20.76 3.41 1.15
N ARG A 306 -21.12 3.79 2.38
CA ARG A 306 -20.87 5.12 2.95
C ARG A 306 -19.71 5.04 3.93
N TYR A 307 -18.60 5.69 3.63
CA TYR A 307 -17.47 5.75 4.55
C TYR A 307 -17.76 6.75 5.66
N ALA A 308 -17.81 6.27 6.91
CA ALA A 308 -17.87 7.16 8.05
C ALA A 308 -16.58 7.99 8.08
N PRO A 309 -16.69 9.32 8.29
CA PRO A 309 -15.51 10.16 8.44
C PRO A 309 -14.68 9.61 9.60
N ALA A 310 -13.37 9.57 9.40
CA ALA A 310 -12.43 9.06 10.39
C ALA A 310 -11.60 10.21 10.99
N PRO A 311 -12.21 11.15 11.74
CA PRO A 311 -11.40 12.02 12.57
C PRO A 311 -10.61 11.13 13.53
N ALA A 312 -9.41 11.54 13.94
CA ALA A 312 -8.59 10.81 14.92
C ALA A 312 -9.30 10.52 16.27
N ARG A 313 -10.55 10.96 16.43
CA ARG A 313 -11.46 10.78 17.57
C ARG A 313 -12.35 9.53 17.45
N THR A 314 -12.76 9.09 16.26
CA THR A 314 -13.59 7.87 16.11
C THR A 314 -12.79 6.59 16.35
N LEU A 315 -11.48 6.64 16.12
CA LEU A 315 -10.55 5.55 16.45
C LEU A 315 -10.14 5.51 17.94
N ARG A 316 -10.35 6.59 18.69
CA ARG A 316 -10.00 6.64 20.12
C ARG A 316 -11.02 5.84 20.92
N PRO A 317 -10.58 5.10 21.95
CA PRO A 317 -11.50 4.54 22.92
C PRO A 317 -12.42 5.64 23.47
N PRO A 318 -13.73 5.40 23.60
CA PRO A 318 -14.66 6.38 24.16
C PRO A 318 -14.26 6.86 25.56
N ARG A 319 -13.56 6.03 26.35
CA ARG A 319 -12.95 6.43 27.62
C ARG A 319 -11.93 7.56 27.47
N ASP A 320 -11.12 7.55 26.42
CA ASP A 320 -10.15 8.62 26.14
C ASP A 320 -10.85 9.87 25.63
N SER A 321 -11.96 9.71 24.88
CA SER A 321 -12.82 10.82 24.47
C SER A 321 -13.49 11.49 25.68
N VAL A 322 -13.97 10.71 26.66
CA VAL A 322 -14.50 11.23 27.94
C VAL A 322 -13.41 11.99 28.70
N ARG A 323 -12.22 11.40 28.90
CA ARG A 323 -11.10 12.07 29.58
C ARG A 323 -10.69 13.36 28.89
N LEU A 324 -10.64 13.36 27.56
CA LEU A 324 -10.31 14.54 26.78
C LEU A 324 -11.40 15.60 26.88
N ALA A 325 -12.68 15.22 26.76
CA ALA A 325 -13.82 16.13 26.87
C ALA A 325 -13.86 16.79 28.26
N LEU A 326 -13.71 16.02 29.34
CA LEU A 326 -13.63 16.54 30.71
C LEU A 326 -12.47 17.52 30.89
N ARG A 327 -11.27 17.19 30.39
CA ARG A 327 -10.12 18.13 30.42
C ARG A 327 -10.40 19.41 29.66
N ARG A 328 -11.06 19.32 28.51
CA ARG A 328 -11.39 20.49 27.68
C ARG A 328 -12.47 21.35 28.31
N ILE A 329 -13.54 20.74 28.79
CA ILE A 329 -14.61 21.39 29.57
C ILE A 329 -13.98 22.12 30.75
N GLY A 330 -13.17 21.44 31.58
CA GLY A 330 -12.46 22.07 32.70
C GLY A 330 -11.61 23.27 32.29
N SER A 331 -10.80 23.14 31.22
CA SER A 331 -10.00 24.26 30.73
C SER A 331 -10.83 25.44 30.21
N THR A 332 -11.93 25.18 29.51
CA THR A 332 -12.82 26.22 28.97
C THR A 332 -13.61 26.88 30.10
N SER A 333 -14.05 26.12 31.10
CA SER A 333 -14.69 26.64 32.31
C SER A 333 -13.72 27.53 33.10
N ILE A 334 -12.45 27.17 33.23
CA ILE A 334 -11.45 28.03 33.89
C ILE A 334 -11.28 29.34 33.12
N VAL A 335 -11.19 29.32 31.79
CA VAL A 335 -11.11 30.55 30.99
C VAL A 335 -12.36 31.41 31.15
N LEU A 336 -13.55 30.81 31.13
CA LEU A 336 -14.81 31.52 31.37
C LEU A 336 -14.86 32.12 32.78
N LEU A 337 -14.41 31.40 33.80
CA LEU A 337 -14.32 31.88 35.17
C LEU A 337 -13.29 33.00 35.32
N LEU A 338 -12.15 32.93 34.64
CA LEU A 338 -11.16 34.02 34.62
C LEU A 338 -11.69 35.26 33.93
N VAL A 339 -12.42 35.11 32.82
CA VAL A 339 -13.09 36.23 32.13
C VAL A 339 -14.18 36.83 33.01
N ALA A 340 -14.98 36.00 33.70
CA ALA A 340 -16.01 36.46 34.64
C ALA A 340 -15.40 37.13 35.88
N TRP A 341 -14.34 36.56 36.45
CA TRP A 341 -13.62 37.12 37.58
C TRP A 341 -13.01 38.48 37.22
N TRP A 342 -12.36 38.57 36.06
CA TRP A 342 -11.86 39.82 35.50
C TRP A 342 -12.97 40.86 35.33
N HIS A 343 -14.16 40.43 34.89
CA HIS A 343 -15.33 41.32 34.78
C HIS A 343 -15.77 41.89 36.14
N THR A 344 -15.68 41.08 37.19
CA THR A 344 -16.01 41.52 38.57
C THR A 344 -14.88 42.30 39.26
N HIS A 345 -13.64 42.20 38.78
CA HIS A 345 -12.44 42.81 39.38
C HIS A 345 -11.58 43.54 38.32
N PRO A 346 -12.06 44.66 37.74
CA PRO A 346 -11.24 45.42 36.81
C PRO A 346 -9.98 45.94 37.51
N PRO A 347 -8.79 45.86 36.89
CA PRO A 347 -7.56 46.34 37.50
C PRO A 347 -7.67 47.85 37.78
N THR A 348 -7.50 48.24 39.03
CA THR A 348 -7.41 49.64 39.44
C THR A 348 -6.07 50.23 38.97
N GLU A 349 -6.13 51.44 38.41
CA GLU A 349 -5.08 52.21 37.72
C GLU A 349 -3.63 51.71 37.87
N VAL A 350 -3.10 51.07 36.82
CA VAL A 350 -1.66 50.81 36.68
C VAL A 350 -1.05 51.88 35.77
N ARG A 351 -0.32 52.84 36.36
CA ARG A 351 0.44 53.87 35.59
C ARG A 351 1.86 53.36 35.35
N LEU A 352 2.23 53.10 34.11
CA LEU A 352 3.61 52.76 33.70
C LEU A 352 4.09 53.79 32.64
N PRO A 353 5.32 54.33 32.73
CA PRO A 353 5.77 55.39 31.83
C PRO A 353 6.88 54.92 30.86
N VAL A 354 6.60 54.63 29.58
CA VAL A 354 7.62 54.38 28.52
C VAL A 354 7.03 54.60 27.11
N PRO A 355 7.77 55.06 26.06
CA PRO A 355 7.20 55.59 24.81
C PRO A 355 6.90 54.57 23.68
N SER A 356 6.17 55.10 22.68
CA SER A 356 5.38 54.51 21.58
C SER A 356 6.13 53.81 20.42
N VAL A 357 5.70 52.58 20.06
CA VAL A 357 5.47 51.95 18.71
C VAL A 357 4.94 50.50 18.94
N PRO A 358 4.00 49.85 18.17
CA PRO A 358 2.90 50.31 17.29
C PRO A 358 1.56 49.51 17.44
N LEU A 359 0.42 50.10 17.06
CA LEU A 359 -0.89 49.40 16.96
C LEU A 359 -0.96 48.33 15.84
N LEU A 360 -0.27 48.56 14.72
CA LEU A 360 -0.33 47.71 13.52
C LEU A 360 0.25 46.30 13.73
N VAL A 361 1.27 46.15 14.57
CA VAL A 361 1.86 44.83 14.89
C VAL A 361 0.92 44.02 15.77
N VAL A 362 0.16 44.68 16.65
CA VAL A 362 -0.83 44.03 17.50
C VAL A 362 -2.02 43.53 16.67
N GLU A 363 -2.54 44.35 15.75
CA GLU A 363 -3.63 43.94 14.85
C GLU A 363 -3.22 42.80 13.91
N LEU A 364 -1.98 42.83 13.38
CA LEU A 364 -1.45 41.77 12.52
C LEU A 364 -1.27 40.45 13.30
N VAL A 365 -0.79 40.50 14.54
CA VAL A 365 -0.64 39.32 15.41
C VAL A 365 -2.01 38.74 15.79
N LEU A 366 -3.03 39.57 15.98
CA LEU A 366 -4.40 39.14 16.25
C LEU A 366 -5.06 38.47 15.04
N LEU A 367 -4.89 39.04 13.84
CA LEU A 367 -5.41 38.47 12.60
C LEU A 367 -4.76 37.11 12.32
N ILE A 368 -3.43 37.01 12.50
CA ILE A 368 -2.68 35.74 12.35
C ILE A 368 -3.12 34.74 13.43
N GLY A 369 -3.31 35.16 14.68
CA GLY A 369 -3.81 34.31 15.77
C GLY A 369 -5.23 33.77 15.51
N ALA A 370 -6.13 34.60 14.98
CA ALA A 370 -7.51 34.22 14.64
C ALA A 370 -7.57 33.26 13.44
N LEU A 371 -6.78 33.54 12.38
CA LEU A 371 -6.66 32.67 11.21
C LEU A 371 -6.01 31.31 11.54
N MET A 372 -4.99 31.30 12.40
CA MET A 372 -4.38 30.06 12.87
C MET A 372 -5.29 29.29 13.82
N GLY A 373 -6.03 29.98 14.70
CA GLY A 373 -7.00 29.37 15.63
C GLY A 373 -8.19 28.68 14.95
N SER A 374 -8.73 29.28 13.88
CA SER A 374 -9.88 28.73 13.13
C SER A 374 -9.54 27.45 12.37
N ARG A 375 -8.39 27.43 11.67
CA ARG A 375 -7.86 26.24 10.99
C ARG A 375 -7.43 25.14 11.98
N TRP A 376 -7.04 25.53 13.19
CA TRP A 376 -6.60 24.62 14.24
C TRP A 376 -7.76 23.95 15.00
N LEU A 377 -8.87 24.66 15.24
CA LEU A 377 -10.14 24.11 15.75
C LEU A 377 -10.67 22.96 14.89
N TRP A 378 -10.40 23.01 13.57
CA TRP A 378 -10.77 21.97 12.61
C TRP A 378 -9.82 20.76 12.59
N THR A 379 -8.56 20.89 12.99
CA THR A 379 -7.50 19.88 12.72
C THR A 379 -6.95 19.15 13.96
N GLY A 380 -7.14 19.69 15.17
CA GLY A 380 -7.03 18.92 16.42
C GLY A 380 -5.66 18.32 16.78
N ARG A 381 -4.54 18.84 16.24
CA ARG A 381 -3.18 18.38 16.60
C ARG A 381 -2.46 19.38 17.54
N ARG A 382 -1.87 18.81 18.62
CA ARG A 382 -1.03 19.36 19.71
C ARG A 382 -1.41 20.75 20.31
N PRO A 383 -1.73 20.85 21.62
CA PRO A 383 -2.40 22.02 22.20
C PRO A 383 -1.54 23.15 22.77
N VAL A 384 -0.23 23.00 22.90
CA VAL A 384 0.56 23.92 23.74
C VAL A 384 0.86 25.25 23.04
N ILE A 385 1.15 25.23 21.75
CA ILE A 385 1.61 26.41 20.99
C ILE A 385 0.48 27.39 20.63
N PRO A 386 -0.72 26.96 20.17
CA PRO A 386 -1.77 27.89 19.79
C PRO A 386 -2.60 28.41 20.96
N LEU A 387 -2.71 27.65 22.07
CA LEU A 387 -3.28 28.19 23.32
C LEU A 387 -2.36 29.29 23.87
N ALA A 388 -1.04 29.06 23.85
CA ALA A 388 -0.06 30.09 24.16
C ALA A 388 -0.24 31.28 23.22
N ALA A 389 -0.30 31.10 21.89
CA ALA A 389 -0.47 32.20 20.93
C ALA A 389 -1.81 32.95 21.05
N TYR A 390 -2.92 32.28 21.41
CA TYR A 390 -4.22 32.91 21.64
C TYR A 390 -4.25 33.70 22.95
N VAL A 391 -3.69 33.14 24.02
CA VAL A 391 -3.52 33.84 25.30
C VAL A 391 -2.55 35.02 25.13
N TYR A 392 -1.46 34.84 24.39
CA TYR A 392 -0.49 35.90 24.09
C TYR A 392 -1.07 36.98 23.17
N GLY A 393 -1.85 36.57 22.16
CA GLY A 393 -2.56 37.49 21.27
C GLY A 393 -3.61 38.31 22.01
N GLY A 394 -4.43 37.67 22.85
CA GLY A 394 -5.39 38.36 23.72
C GLY A 394 -4.71 39.30 24.74
N LEU A 395 -3.59 38.88 25.31
CA LEU A 395 -2.77 39.71 26.20
C LEU A 395 -2.17 40.91 25.46
N LEU A 396 -1.70 40.73 24.22
CA LEU A 396 -1.18 41.80 23.36
C LEU A 396 -2.27 42.75 22.86
N ALA A 397 -3.46 42.26 22.51
CA ALA A 397 -4.63 43.10 22.23
C ALA A 397 -4.99 43.96 23.43
N PHE A 398 -4.98 43.36 24.62
CA PHE A 398 -5.27 44.05 25.85
C PHE A 398 -4.24 45.15 26.12
N VAL A 399 -2.94 44.81 26.09
CA VAL A 399 -1.84 45.79 26.26
C VAL A 399 -1.89 46.88 25.19
N GLY A 400 -2.20 46.54 23.93
CA GLY A 400 -2.33 47.51 22.85
C GLY A 400 -3.56 48.43 22.99
N SER A 401 -4.69 47.91 23.47
CA SER A 401 -5.91 48.68 23.70
C SER A 401 -5.81 49.60 24.93
N THR A 402 -5.17 49.13 26.01
CA THR A 402 -4.88 49.97 27.18
C THR A 402 -3.83 51.03 26.85
N TRP A 403 -2.83 50.70 26.02
CA TRP A 403 -1.86 51.67 25.49
C TRP A 403 -2.49 52.75 24.61
N GLY A 404 -3.38 52.38 23.69
CA GLY A 404 -4.07 53.33 22.82
C GLY A 404 -4.98 54.31 23.56
N LEU A 405 -5.63 53.84 24.65
CA LEU A 405 -6.53 54.63 25.48
C LEU A 405 -5.80 55.55 26.47
N GLN A 406 -4.57 55.22 26.87
CA GLN A 406 -3.78 56.02 27.82
C GLN A 406 -3.02 57.18 27.13
N ALA A 407 -2.80 57.08 25.82
CA ALA A 407 -2.11 58.11 25.02
C ALA A 407 -2.98 59.33 24.68
N SER A 408 -4.32 59.27 24.79
CA SER A 408 -5.22 60.35 24.36
C SER A 408 -5.58 61.38 25.45
N GLY A 409 -5.06 61.23 26.67
CA GLY A 409 -5.04 62.28 27.70
C GLY A 409 -6.39 62.77 28.25
N ASN A 410 -7.53 62.31 27.73
CA ASN A 410 -8.84 62.58 28.29
C ASN A 410 -9.84 61.48 27.88
N TRP A 411 -10.85 61.31 28.74
CA TRP A 411 -12.05 60.47 28.66
C TRP A 411 -12.12 59.27 29.61
N THR A 412 -13.19 59.29 30.40
CA THR A 412 -13.79 58.18 31.12
C THR A 412 -14.25 57.12 30.12
N VAL A 413 -13.84 55.86 30.31
CA VAL A 413 -14.35 54.74 29.51
C VAL A 413 -15.87 54.68 29.73
N PRO A 414 -16.72 54.89 28.71
CA PRO A 414 -18.15 54.76 28.90
C PRO A 414 -18.44 53.32 29.35
N PRO A 415 -19.29 53.09 30.37
CA PRO A 415 -19.59 51.76 30.93
C PRO A 415 -20.20 50.76 29.92
N ARG A 416 -20.37 51.16 28.66
CA ARG A 416 -20.89 50.36 27.55
C ARG A 416 -19.82 49.82 26.61
N ALA A 417 -18.58 49.63 27.07
CA ALA A 417 -17.56 48.80 26.41
C ALA A 417 -17.89 47.28 26.43
N VAL A 418 -19.18 46.94 26.46
CA VAL A 418 -19.73 45.58 26.41
C VAL A 418 -19.49 44.94 25.04
N TRP A 419 -19.41 45.74 23.97
CA TRP A 419 -19.25 45.25 22.60
C TRP A 419 -17.87 44.66 22.29
N ALA A 420 -16.81 45.09 22.98
CA ALA A 420 -15.47 44.49 22.86
C ALA A 420 -15.35 43.12 23.56
N GLN A 421 -16.38 42.70 24.32
CA GLN A 421 -16.36 41.53 25.21
C GLN A 421 -17.32 40.41 24.81
N LEU A 422 -18.16 40.63 23.80
CA LEU A 422 -19.00 39.59 23.17
C LEU A 422 -18.20 38.48 22.45
N PRO A 423 -17.06 38.75 21.77
CA PRO A 423 -16.37 37.72 20.98
C PRO A 423 -15.89 36.50 21.80
N PRO A 424 -15.28 36.65 23.01
CA PRO A 424 -14.89 35.50 23.82
C PRO A 424 -16.06 34.59 24.18
N VAL A 425 -17.19 35.14 24.67
CA VAL A 425 -18.35 34.36 25.08
C VAL A 425 -19.02 33.68 23.88
N LEU A 426 -19.17 34.40 22.76
CA LEU A 426 -19.73 33.87 21.51
C LEU A 426 -18.87 32.76 20.89
N ILE A 427 -17.56 32.72 21.17
CA ILE A 427 -16.65 31.67 20.69
C ILE A 427 -16.55 30.51 21.70
N THR A 428 -16.42 30.79 23.00
CA THR A 428 -16.27 29.74 24.03
C THR A 428 -17.55 28.98 24.30
N GLY A 429 -18.72 29.61 24.17
CA GLY A 429 -20.03 28.98 24.38
C GLY A 429 -20.27 27.80 23.43
N PRO A 430 -20.21 27.99 22.10
CA PRO A 430 -20.34 26.90 21.13
C PRO A 430 -19.27 25.81 21.29
N VAL A 431 -18.04 26.18 21.65
CA VAL A 431 -16.96 25.22 21.91
C VAL A 431 -17.27 24.35 23.14
N LEU A 432 -17.75 24.95 24.23
CA LEU A 432 -18.18 24.23 25.43
C LEU A 432 -19.37 23.32 25.14
N LEU A 433 -20.40 23.83 24.46
CA LEU A 433 -21.57 23.05 24.03
C LEU A 433 -21.16 21.86 23.15
N TRP A 434 -20.23 22.07 22.23
CA TRP A 434 -19.69 20.99 21.40
C TRP A 434 -18.96 19.93 22.23
N TYR A 435 -18.16 20.30 23.22
CA TYR A 435 -17.49 19.33 24.10
C TYR A 435 -18.46 18.61 25.04
N LEU A 436 -19.52 19.28 25.50
CA LEU A 436 -20.60 18.65 26.26
C LEU A 436 -21.38 17.64 25.40
N PHE A 437 -21.67 17.99 24.15
CA PHE A 437 -22.26 17.06 23.19
C PHE A 437 -21.36 15.83 22.96
N LEU A 438 -20.04 16.03 22.77
CA LEU A 438 -19.10 14.92 22.62
C LEU A 438 -19.00 14.04 23.88
N LEU A 439 -19.07 14.65 25.07
CA LEU A 439 -19.09 13.93 26.33
C LEU A 439 -20.36 13.07 26.43
N ALA A 440 -21.53 13.65 26.15
CA ALA A 440 -22.80 12.94 26.16
C ALA A 440 -22.81 11.79 25.14
N ALA A 441 -22.35 12.04 23.91
CA ALA A 441 -22.23 11.02 22.87
C ALA A 441 -21.28 9.88 23.27
N ALA A 442 -20.14 10.19 23.89
CA ALA A 442 -19.19 9.17 24.34
C ALA A 442 -19.73 8.35 25.52
N LEU A 443 -20.47 8.98 26.44
CA LEU A 443 -21.16 8.28 27.54
C LEU A 443 -22.30 7.40 27.00
N LEU A 444 -23.05 7.85 26.00
CA LEU A 444 -24.08 7.05 25.35
C LEU A 444 -23.47 5.84 24.63
N ASP A 445 -22.34 6.02 23.94
CA ASP A 445 -21.61 4.92 23.29
C ASP A 445 -21.03 3.91 24.29
N LEU A 446 -20.68 4.35 25.50
CA LEU A 446 -20.17 3.47 26.56
C LEU A 446 -21.28 2.64 27.22
N SER A 447 -22.47 3.24 27.36
CA SER A 447 -23.63 2.66 28.06
C SER A 447 -24.50 1.81 27.17
N ARG A 448 -24.69 2.20 25.90
CA ARG A 448 -25.50 1.49 24.93
C ARG A 448 -24.59 0.90 23.87
N ARG A 449 -24.30 -0.39 23.97
CA ARG A 449 -23.55 -1.12 22.95
C ARG A 449 -24.49 -2.12 22.28
N ALA A 450 -24.47 -2.15 20.96
CA ALA A 450 -25.28 -3.06 20.18
C ALA A 450 -24.37 -4.00 19.40
N TRP A 451 -24.68 -5.28 19.43
CA TRP A 451 -24.13 -6.24 18.50
C TRP A 451 -24.80 -6.08 17.15
N THR A 452 -24.01 -6.03 16.09
CA THR A 452 -24.49 -6.12 14.71
C THR A 452 -23.77 -7.29 14.08
N GLU A 453 -24.53 -8.29 13.65
CA GLU A 453 -24.02 -9.43 12.89
C GLU A 453 -24.22 -9.17 11.40
N GLY A 454 -23.26 -9.58 10.58
CA GLY A 454 -23.35 -9.40 9.14
C GLY A 454 -22.11 -9.91 8.40
N GLU A 455 -22.15 -9.81 7.07
CA GLU A 455 -21.02 -10.14 6.21
C GLU A 455 -20.09 -8.95 6.03
N VAL A 456 -18.79 -9.18 6.09
CA VAL A 456 -17.76 -8.19 5.79
C VAL A 456 -17.72 -7.95 4.29
N VAL A 457 -18.47 -6.96 3.82
CA VAL A 457 -18.53 -6.60 2.39
C VAL A 457 -17.34 -5.78 1.92
N ARG A 458 -16.65 -5.08 2.83
CA ARG A 458 -15.45 -4.29 2.46
C ARG A 458 -14.48 -4.08 3.62
N LEU A 459 -13.21 -4.29 3.30
CA LEU A 459 -12.06 -3.88 4.09
C LEU A 459 -11.25 -2.86 3.28
N ARG A 460 -11.03 -1.68 3.87
CA ARG A 460 -10.20 -0.62 3.26
C ARG A 460 -9.11 -0.15 4.19
N THR A 461 -7.91 0.05 3.66
CA THR A 461 -6.83 0.77 4.34
C THR A 461 -6.50 2.03 3.54
N GLY A 462 -6.68 3.21 4.13
CA GLY A 462 -6.45 4.48 3.43
C GLY A 462 -6.07 5.62 4.38
N ARG A 463 -5.07 6.43 4.01
CA ARG A 463 -4.57 7.57 4.81
C ARG A 463 -4.26 7.24 6.28
N GLY A 464 -3.82 6.02 6.56
CA GLY A 464 -3.52 5.53 7.91
C GLY A 464 -4.73 5.11 8.74
N VAL A 465 -5.94 5.08 8.15
CA VAL A 465 -7.17 4.58 8.75
C VAL A 465 -7.56 3.27 8.08
N ARG A 466 -8.13 2.35 8.86
CA ARG A 466 -8.70 1.10 8.38
C ARG A 466 -10.21 1.15 8.56
N HIS A 467 -10.97 0.83 7.51
CA HIS A 467 -12.43 0.82 7.53
C HIS A 467 -12.97 -0.59 7.30
N LEU A 468 -13.98 -0.96 8.08
CA LEU A 468 -14.76 -2.19 8.00
C LEU A 468 -16.19 -1.85 7.62
N ALA A 469 -16.66 -2.33 6.47
CA ALA A 469 -18.07 -2.30 6.10
C ALA A 469 -18.70 -3.66 6.37
N LEU A 470 -19.83 -3.66 7.08
CA LEU A 470 -20.58 -4.85 7.45
C LEU A 470 -21.99 -4.74 6.90
N ASP A 471 -22.41 -5.71 6.10
CA ASP A 471 -23.79 -5.83 5.68
C ASP A 471 -24.60 -6.69 6.66
N PRO A 472 -25.55 -6.12 7.41
CA PRO A 472 -26.42 -6.87 8.31
C PRO A 472 -27.59 -7.55 7.58
N GLY A 473 -27.68 -7.46 6.26
CA GLY A 473 -28.79 -7.98 5.46
C GLY A 473 -29.97 -7.01 5.42
N GLY A 474 -30.67 -6.99 4.27
CA GLY A 474 -31.91 -6.22 4.09
C GLY A 474 -31.72 -4.70 3.98
N ARG A 475 -30.48 -4.21 3.76
CA ARG A 475 -30.19 -2.77 3.56
C ARG A 475 -29.46 -2.52 2.25
N THR A 476 -29.90 -1.52 1.50
CA THR A 476 -29.24 -1.10 0.25
C THR A 476 -28.01 -0.21 0.49
N THR A 477 -27.86 0.33 1.70
CA THR A 477 -26.73 1.20 2.08
C THR A 477 -26.12 0.74 3.40
N VAL A 478 -24.82 0.49 3.37
CA VAL A 478 -24.01 0.08 4.51
C VAL A 478 -22.97 1.14 4.84
N THR A 479 -22.76 1.37 6.13
CA THR A 479 -21.74 2.30 6.61
C THR A 479 -20.44 1.56 6.90
N ALA A 480 -19.34 2.03 6.33
CA ALA A 480 -18.00 1.54 6.65
C ALA A 480 -17.45 2.31 7.85
N TRP A 481 -17.14 1.62 8.95
CA TRP A 481 -16.66 2.22 10.20
C TRP A 481 -15.15 2.13 10.33
N PRO A 482 -14.49 3.13 10.95
CA PRO A 482 -13.06 3.05 11.24
C PRO A 482 -12.79 2.04 12.36
N VAL A 483 -11.84 1.12 12.13
CA VAL A 483 -11.46 0.03 13.03
C VAL A 483 -9.97 0.10 13.38
N ARG A 484 -9.64 -0.32 14.61
CA ARG A 484 -8.24 -0.37 15.07
C ARG A 484 -7.47 -1.49 14.37
N SER A 485 -6.15 -1.34 14.30
CA SER A 485 -5.29 -2.27 13.59
C SER A 485 -5.37 -3.72 14.08
N GLY A 486 -5.50 -3.92 15.40
CA GLY A 486 -5.59 -5.26 16.01
C GLY A 486 -6.89 -5.99 15.68
N LEU A 487 -8.01 -5.25 15.57
CA LEU A 487 -9.31 -5.81 15.20
C LEU A 487 -9.45 -6.05 13.69
N TYR A 488 -8.65 -5.35 12.87
CA TYR A 488 -8.74 -5.42 11.41
C TYR A 488 -7.94 -6.60 10.81
N GLY A 489 -6.80 -6.94 11.40
CA GLY A 489 -5.87 -7.94 10.87
C GLY A 489 -6.47 -9.33 10.57
N PRO A 490 -7.28 -9.92 11.46
CA PRO A 490 -7.85 -11.25 11.23
C PRO A 490 -9.06 -11.27 10.28
N LEU A 491 -9.57 -10.10 9.87
CA LEU A 491 -10.79 -10.03 9.06
C LEU A 491 -10.48 -10.24 7.58
N ARG A 492 -11.40 -10.90 6.88
CA ARG A 492 -11.37 -11.09 5.42
C ARG A 492 -12.72 -10.66 4.86
N GLU A 493 -12.73 -10.14 3.62
CA GLU A 493 -13.99 -9.85 2.92
C GLU A 493 -14.75 -11.17 2.69
N GLY A 494 -16.08 -11.16 2.79
CA GLY A 494 -16.93 -12.36 2.77
C GLY A 494 -17.05 -13.12 4.09
N ALA A 495 -16.26 -12.77 5.13
CA ALA A 495 -16.42 -13.37 6.45
C ALA A 495 -17.69 -12.87 7.14
N VAL A 496 -18.38 -13.74 7.88
CA VAL A 496 -19.49 -13.33 8.76
C VAL A 496 -18.91 -12.98 10.12
N VAL A 497 -19.17 -11.77 10.58
CA VAL A 497 -18.63 -11.27 11.84
C VAL A 497 -19.71 -10.62 12.68
N ARG A 498 -19.54 -10.70 14.00
CA ARG A 498 -20.34 -9.97 14.97
C ARG A 498 -19.53 -8.79 15.49
N VAL A 499 -20.02 -7.58 15.25
CA VAL A 499 -19.35 -6.34 15.61
C VAL A 499 -20.06 -5.68 16.78
N LEU A 500 -19.34 -5.41 17.87
CA LEU A 500 -19.84 -4.62 18.98
C LEU A 500 -19.53 -3.14 18.73
N ARG A 501 -20.58 -2.33 18.57
CA ARG A 501 -20.41 -0.90 18.27
C ARG A 501 -21.23 0.03 19.16
N GLY A 502 -20.73 1.26 19.28
CA GLY A 502 -21.47 2.39 19.83
C GLY A 502 -22.49 2.97 18.82
N PRO A 503 -23.68 3.40 19.26
CA PRO A 503 -24.74 3.90 18.39
C PRO A 503 -24.47 5.31 17.81
N VAL A 504 -23.76 6.19 18.52
CA VAL A 504 -23.59 7.61 18.17
C VAL A 504 -22.26 7.86 17.47
N LEU A 505 -21.13 7.52 18.10
CA LEU A 505 -19.80 7.80 17.51
C LEU A 505 -19.35 6.69 16.56
N GLY A 506 -20.06 5.57 16.53
CA GLY A 506 -19.76 4.43 15.66
C GLY A 506 -18.45 3.73 16.02
N HIS A 507 -18.01 3.83 17.29
CA HIS A 507 -16.79 3.20 17.73
C HIS A 507 -16.95 1.67 17.73
N VAL A 508 -16.02 0.97 17.07
CA VAL A 508 -15.95 -0.50 17.07
C VAL A 508 -15.10 -0.94 18.25
N TYR A 509 -15.75 -1.58 19.23
CA TYR A 509 -15.12 -2.08 20.46
C TYR A 509 -14.49 -3.44 20.25
N GLU A 510 -15.20 -4.31 19.54
CA GLU A 510 -14.88 -5.72 19.40
C GLU A 510 -15.41 -6.23 18.07
N VAL A 511 -14.68 -7.16 17.47
CA VAL A 511 -15.11 -7.90 16.28
C VAL A 511 -14.84 -9.37 16.55
N VAL A 512 -15.91 -10.17 16.52
CA VAL A 512 -15.87 -11.62 16.70
C VAL A 512 -16.13 -12.27 15.35
N LEU A 513 -15.23 -13.15 14.91
CA LEU A 513 -15.43 -13.94 13.71
C LEU A 513 -16.50 -15.01 14.00
N VAL A 514 -17.61 -15.00 13.24
CA VAL A 514 -18.67 -16.02 13.34
C VAL A 514 -18.38 -17.13 12.33
N THR A 515 -18.21 -16.74 11.07
CA THR A 515 -17.90 -17.65 9.96
C THR A 515 -16.70 -17.10 9.19
N PRO A 516 -15.63 -17.89 8.98
CA PRO A 516 -14.51 -17.47 8.15
C PRO A 516 -15.00 -17.19 6.72
N SER A 517 -14.26 -16.34 6.00
CA SER A 517 -14.62 -16.04 4.62
C SER A 517 -14.58 -17.31 3.76
N PRO A 518 -15.65 -17.60 2.98
CA PRO A 518 -15.63 -18.68 2.00
C PRO A 518 -14.64 -18.39 0.86
N GLN A 519 -14.18 -17.14 0.71
CA GLN A 519 -13.29 -16.69 -0.37
C GLN A 519 -11.81 -16.97 -0.09
N GLY A 520 -11.43 -17.57 1.06
CA GLY A 520 -10.04 -17.93 1.38
C GLY A 520 -9.03 -16.76 1.43
N GLU A 521 -7.80 -17.03 1.87
CA GLU A 521 -6.67 -16.08 1.73
C GLU A 521 -6.07 -16.16 0.32
N LEU A 522 -6.78 -15.66 -0.69
CA LEU A 522 -6.42 -15.96 -2.08
C LEU A 522 -5.31 -15.08 -2.68
N PHE A 523 -4.63 -14.27 -1.87
CA PHE A 523 -3.28 -13.77 -2.14
C PHE A 523 -2.56 -13.58 -0.79
N PRO A 524 -1.68 -14.49 -0.35
CA PRO A 524 -0.56 -14.02 0.46
C PRO A 524 0.08 -12.89 -0.35
N GLU A 525 0.26 -11.72 0.27
CA GLU A 525 0.98 -10.60 -0.32
C GLU A 525 2.29 -11.17 -0.88
N ALA A 526 2.37 -11.31 -2.22
CA ALA A 526 3.43 -12.06 -2.88
C ALA A 526 4.77 -11.62 -2.30
N ASP A 527 5.50 -12.57 -1.71
CA ASP A 527 6.82 -12.30 -1.18
C ASP A 527 7.65 -11.77 -2.35
N PRO A 528 8.17 -10.52 -2.29
CA PRO A 528 8.98 -9.96 -3.38
C PRO A 528 10.33 -10.70 -3.58
N SER A 529 10.52 -11.87 -2.97
CA SER A 529 11.71 -12.70 -3.01
C SER A 529 11.73 -13.74 -4.15
N GLU A 530 10.59 -14.05 -4.79
CA GLU A 530 10.50 -15.14 -5.79
C GLU A 530 10.62 -14.70 -7.27
N SER A 531 11.11 -13.49 -7.57
CA SER A 531 11.29 -13.04 -8.97
C SER A 531 12.73 -12.68 -9.36
N GLU A 532 13.71 -13.08 -8.55
CA GLU A 532 15.11 -13.10 -8.95
C GLU A 532 15.62 -14.53 -8.78
N VAL A 533 15.83 -15.23 -9.90
CA VAL A 533 16.82 -16.29 -10.16
C VAL A 533 16.24 -17.24 -11.19
N SER A 534 16.60 -17.03 -12.46
CA SER A 534 16.84 -18.05 -13.48
C SER A 534 17.32 -17.35 -14.75
N ASP A 535 18.58 -16.89 -14.74
CA ASP A 535 19.39 -16.85 -15.95
C ASP A 535 20.88 -16.74 -15.59
N SER A 536 21.60 -17.85 -15.66
CA SER A 536 23.04 -17.93 -15.94
C SER A 536 23.49 -19.39 -15.86
N GLY A 537 23.35 -20.09 -16.98
CA GLY A 537 24.15 -21.26 -17.29
C GLY A 537 25.28 -20.89 -18.26
N SER A 538 26.53 -20.99 -17.80
CA SER A 538 27.74 -21.36 -18.56
C SER A 538 28.89 -21.39 -17.53
N GLY A 539 29.48 -22.53 -17.20
CA GLY A 539 30.52 -23.22 -17.98
C GLY A 539 31.89 -22.99 -17.30
N ALA A 540 32.33 -23.93 -16.48
CA ALA A 540 33.57 -24.72 -16.61
C ALA A 540 34.89 -23.97 -16.35
N GLU A 541 35.63 -24.38 -15.31
CA GLU A 541 36.99 -24.94 -15.44
C GLU A 541 37.57 -25.38 -14.08
N ASP A 542 38.32 -26.48 -14.15
CA ASP A 542 39.06 -27.19 -13.11
C ASP A 542 40.23 -26.39 -12.52
N SER A 543 40.60 -26.68 -11.27
CA SER A 543 42.01 -26.83 -10.84
C SER A 543 42.13 -27.30 -9.39
N GLU A 544 42.94 -28.33 -9.23
CA GLU A 544 43.37 -29.00 -8.01
C GLU A 544 44.33 -28.18 -7.13
N SER A 545 44.62 -28.74 -5.94
CA SER A 545 45.69 -28.44 -4.97
C SER A 545 45.41 -27.26 -4.02
N GLY A 546 45.69 -27.31 -2.72
CA GLY A 546 46.43 -28.27 -1.91
C GLY A 546 46.35 -27.86 -0.42
N SER A 547 46.82 -28.76 0.42
CA SER A 547 46.91 -28.69 1.88
C SER A 547 47.49 -27.39 2.46
N GLY A 548 47.01 -27.01 3.65
CA GLY A 548 47.71 -26.05 4.51
C GLY A 548 47.05 -25.90 5.89
N SER A 549 47.47 -26.72 6.85
CA SER A 549 47.18 -26.51 8.27
C SER A 549 47.86 -25.23 8.77
N GLY A 550 47.14 -24.41 9.55
CA GLY A 550 47.72 -23.24 10.20
C GLY A 550 46.91 -22.82 11.42
N SER A 551 47.28 -23.38 12.57
CA SER A 551 46.95 -22.87 13.91
C SER A 551 47.55 -21.47 14.09
N GLY A 552 46.69 -20.46 14.28
CA GLY A 552 47.07 -19.07 14.52
C GLY A 552 46.36 -18.53 15.75
N GLU A 553 47.04 -18.67 16.89
CA GLU A 553 46.74 -18.11 18.20
C GLU A 553 46.83 -16.57 18.15
N ALA A 554 45.79 -15.86 18.60
CA ALA A 554 45.76 -14.40 18.64
C ALA A 554 46.26 -13.88 20.01
N PRO A 555 47.08 -12.81 20.04
CA PRO A 555 47.67 -12.29 21.28
C PRO A 555 46.64 -11.51 22.10
N GLY A 556 46.60 -11.80 23.40
CA GLY A 556 45.77 -11.11 24.38
C GLY A 556 46.21 -9.66 24.64
N LEU A 557 45.22 -8.77 24.74
CA LEU A 557 45.37 -7.43 25.30
C LEU A 557 45.14 -7.48 26.83
N PRO A 558 46.05 -6.94 27.66
CA PRO A 558 45.89 -6.95 29.11
C PRO A 558 45.06 -5.77 29.62
N GLY A 559 44.17 -6.08 30.58
CA GLY A 559 43.92 -5.23 31.76
C GLY A 559 43.18 -3.90 31.55
N LEU A 560 41.86 -3.96 31.34
CA LEU A 560 40.96 -2.84 31.61
C LEU A 560 39.89 -3.32 32.61
N THR A 561 40.16 -3.15 33.90
CA THR A 561 39.18 -3.42 34.97
C THR A 561 38.08 -2.36 34.91
N VAL A 562 36.97 -2.72 34.30
CA VAL A 562 35.74 -1.91 34.27
C VAL A 562 35.16 -1.87 35.70
N PRO A 563 34.83 -0.69 36.26
CA PRO A 563 34.26 -0.58 37.60
C PRO A 563 32.96 -1.38 37.74
N ALA A 564 32.76 -2.04 38.88
CA ALA A 564 31.57 -2.85 39.16
C ALA A 564 30.24 -2.11 38.90
N ALA A 565 30.19 -0.79 39.10
CA ALA A 565 29.02 0.05 38.81
C ALA A 565 28.71 0.23 37.31
N LEU A 566 29.72 0.14 36.44
CA LEU A 566 29.52 0.18 34.98
C LEU A 566 29.05 -1.18 34.45
N SER A 567 29.46 -2.27 35.10
CA SER A 567 29.03 -3.64 34.77
C SER A 567 27.53 -3.85 34.99
N THR A 568 26.92 -3.17 35.98
CA THR A 568 25.49 -3.20 36.23
C THR A 568 24.69 -2.33 35.25
N LEU A 569 25.27 -1.24 34.73
CA LEU A 569 24.65 -0.42 33.69
C LEU A 569 24.74 -1.08 32.31
N LEU A 570 25.80 -1.83 32.02
CA LEU A 570 25.96 -2.62 30.79
C LEU A 570 25.12 -3.91 30.75
N ARG A 571 24.64 -4.41 31.90
CA ARG A 571 23.78 -5.62 31.96
C ARG A 571 22.37 -5.43 31.38
N ARG A 572 21.84 -4.21 31.26
CA ARG A 572 20.52 -3.99 30.65
C ARG A 572 20.60 -4.08 29.13
N GLY A 573 20.48 -5.30 28.61
CA GLY A 573 20.43 -5.57 27.18
C GLY A 573 21.28 -6.75 26.70
N ASP A 574 21.89 -7.52 27.61
CA ASP A 574 22.65 -8.71 27.23
C ASP A 574 21.74 -9.70 26.47
N PRO A 575 22.01 -10.00 25.19
CA PRO A 575 21.20 -10.94 24.41
C PRO A 575 21.10 -12.33 25.04
N GLN A 576 22.08 -12.72 25.86
CA GLN A 576 22.08 -14.02 26.54
C GLN A 576 21.00 -14.13 27.63
N GLU A 577 20.48 -13.01 28.14
CA GLU A 577 19.34 -13.03 29.08
C GLU A 577 18.05 -13.51 28.39
N PHE A 578 17.92 -13.23 27.09
CA PHE A 578 16.72 -13.56 26.32
C PHE A 578 16.80 -14.95 25.68
N LEU A 579 17.99 -15.40 25.31
CA LEU A 579 18.22 -16.75 24.80
C LEU A 579 19.57 -17.26 25.31
N PRO A 580 19.63 -18.03 26.41
CA PRO A 580 20.89 -18.55 26.94
C PRO A 580 21.50 -19.61 26.03
N VAL A 581 22.82 -19.76 26.10
CA VAL A 581 23.58 -20.74 25.31
C VAL A 581 23.06 -22.17 25.50
N ALA A 582 22.71 -22.57 26.72
CA ALA A 582 22.19 -23.90 27.00
C ALA A 582 20.86 -24.19 26.27
N GLU A 583 20.03 -23.17 26.12
CA GLU A 583 18.72 -23.27 25.49
C GLU A 583 18.83 -23.25 23.97
N ALA A 584 19.67 -22.34 23.44
CA ALA A 584 20.03 -22.34 22.02
C ALA A 584 20.69 -23.68 21.61
N ALA A 585 21.57 -24.24 22.46
CA ALA A 585 22.19 -25.53 22.25
C ALA A 585 21.18 -26.68 22.25
N ARG A 586 20.13 -26.62 23.08
CA ARG A 586 19.06 -27.61 23.11
C ARG A 586 18.25 -27.62 21.81
N ILE A 587 17.93 -26.46 21.28
CA ILE A 587 17.06 -26.30 20.10
C ILE A 587 17.84 -26.50 18.80
N LEU A 588 19.04 -25.91 18.69
CA LEU A 588 19.81 -25.85 17.43
C LEU A 588 21.11 -26.66 17.44
N ARG A 589 21.50 -27.29 18.55
CA ARG A 589 22.81 -27.95 18.74
C ARG A 589 24.01 -27.04 18.50
N VAL A 590 23.95 -25.80 18.99
CA VAL A 590 24.94 -24.74 18.75
C VAL A 590 25.81 -24.42 19.97
N ARG A 591 26.95 -23.77 19.74
CA ARG A 591 27.82 -23.15 20.75
C ARG A 591 27.87 -21.65 20.54
N LEU A 592 28.17 -20.90 21.59
CA LEU A 592 28.38 -19.45 21.51
C LEU A 592 29.74 -19.15 20.86
N ARG A 593 29.77 -18.32 19.81
CA ARG A 593 31.03 -17.85 19.19
C ARG A 593 31.47 -16.51 19.74
N ALA A 594 30.55 -15.55 19.78
CA ALA A 594 30.83 -14.17 20.15
C ALA A 594 29.57 -13.50 20.72
N SER A 595 29.77 -12.57 21.66
CA SER A 595 28.74 -11.81 22.34
C SER A 595 29.25 -10.39 22.53
N ASP A 596 28.77 -9.46 21.70
CA ASP A 596 29.15 -8.05 21.75
C ASP A 596 27.98 -7.22 22.28
N THR A 597 28.25 -6.39 23.28
CA THR A 597 27.23 -5.52 23.87
C THR A 597 27.66 -4.06 23.79
N LEU A 598 26.86 -3.25 23.10
CA LEU A 598 26.93 -1.80 23.08
C LEU A 598 25.74 -1.20 23.87
N PRO A 599 25.82 0.06 24.34
CA PRO A 599 24.70 0.70 25.03
C PRO A 599 23.42 0.69 24.18
N GLY A 600 22.45 -0.14 24.58
CA GLY A 600 21.15 -0.26 23.90
C GLY A 600 21.14 -1.15 22.65
N LEU A 601 22.24 -1.84 22.32
CA LEU A 601 22.33 -2.83 21.24
C LEU A 601 23.22 -4.01 21.67
N GLY A 602 22.69 -5.22 21.72
CA GLY A 602 23.49 -6.44 21.92
C GLY A 602 23.43 -7.33 20.69
N ILE A 603 24.54 -7.99 20.35
CA ILE A 603 24.63 -8.96 19.25
C ILE A 603 25.30 -10.23 19.77
N VAL A 604 24.62 -11.37 19.59
CA VAL A 604 25.16 -12.68 19.90
C VAL A 604 25.12 -13.56 18.66
N THR A 605 26.24 -14.23 18.40
CA THR A 605 26.38 -15.18 17.30
C THR A 605 26.57 -16.59 17.83
N TYR A 606 25.66 -17.48 17.45
CA TYR A 606 25.74 -18.91 17.71
C TYR A 606 26.30 -19.64 16.48
N VAL A 607 27.14 -20.65 16.70
CA VAL A 607 27.73 -21.50 15.66
C VAL A 607 27.42 -22.98 15.87
N THR A 608 27.31 -23.74 14.79
CA THR A 608 27.27 -25.22 14.84
C THR A 608 28.63 -25.79 15.28
N PRO A 609 28.72 -27.09 15.64
CA PRO A 609 29.99 -27.74 15.96
C PRO A 609 31.04 -27.62 14.84
N ASP A 610 30.57 -27.52 13.59
CA ASP A 610 31.40 -27.36 12.39
C ASP A 610 31.87 -25.90 12.16
N GLY A 611 31.60 -25.00 13.10
CA GLY A 611 32.04 -23.60 13.07
C GLY A 611 31.21 -22.67 12.19
N ARG A 612 30.16 -23.16 11.52
CA ARG A 612 29.25 -22.34 10.71
C ARG A 612 28.31 -21.55 11.62
N THR A 613 28.04 -20.29 11.29
CA THR A 613 27.01 -19.52 11.99
C THR A 613 25.67 -20.26 11.88
N ALA A 614 24.94 -20.32 12.97
CA ALA A 614 23.67 -21.03 13.07
C ALA A 614 22.51 -20.10 13.45
N LEU A 615 22.80 -19.08 14.26
CA LEU A 615 21.81 -18.07 14.65
C LEU A 615 22.54 -16.77 15.00
N LEU A 616 22.04 -15.67 14.46
CA LEU A 616 22.40 -14.32 14.88
C LEU A 616 21.24 -13.73 15.68
N LEU A 617 21.53 -13.29 16.90
CA LEU A 617 20.58 -12.68 17.81
C LEU A 617 20.97 -11.23 18.04
N GLN A 618 20.08 -10.29 17.73
CA GLN A 618 20.27 -8.88 18.02
C GLN A 618 19.20 -8.38 18.99
N THR A 619 19.60 -7.69 20.04
CA THR A 619 18.70 -7.00 20.97
C THR A 619 18.90 -5.50 20.83
N ALA A 620 17.81 -4.74 20.82
CA ALA A 620 17.87 -3.29 20.81
C ALA A 620 16.79 -2.70 21.72
N SER A 621 17.09 -1.60 22.40
CA SER A 621 16.13 -0.91 23.26
C SER A 621 15.90 0.55 22.87
N GLY A 622 14.78 1.12 23.33
CA GLY A 622 14.49 2.54 23.19
C GLY A 622 14.34 3.02 21.74
N ALA A 623 15.01 4.13 21.40
CA ALA A 623 14.92 4.73 20.06
C ALA A 623 15.52 3.85 18.96
N LEU A 624 16.60 3.11 19.26
CA LEU A 624 17.23 2.16 18.34
C LEU A 624 16.29 0.99 18.05
N GLY A 625 15.70 0.38 19.09
CA GLY A 625 14.71 -0.67 18.93
C GLY A 625 13.51 -0.24 18.07
N ARG A 626 12.98 0.97 18.31
CA ARG A 626 11.90 1.52 17.47
C ARG A 626 12.29 1.70 16.01
N ARG A 627 13.53 2.12 15.71
CA ARG A 627 14.03 2.22 14.34
C ARG A 627 14.19 0.85 13.70
N LEU A 628 14.77 -0.11 14.42
CA LEU A 628 14.95 -1.51 13.97
C LEU A 628 13.62 -2.19 13.63
N LEU A 629 12.60 -1.98 14.47
CA LEU A 629 11.25 -2.48 14.20
C LEU A 629 10.60 -1.77 13.01
N ALA A 630 10.77 -0.45 12.89
CA ALA A 630 10.16 0.32 11.81
C ALA A 630 10.74 0.00 10.42
N THR A 631 12.03 -0.33 10.34
CA THR A 631 12.66 -0.76 9.08
C THR A 631 12.16 -2.14 8.65
N HIS A 632 12.00 -3.08 9.59
CA HIS A 632 11.53 -4.43 9.29
C HIS A 632 10.01 -4.49 9.02
N LYS A 633 9.21 -3.70 9.74
CA LYS A 633 7.74 -3.66 9.59
C LYS A 633 7.26 -3.33 8.17
N ARG A 634 8.06 -2.64 7.36
CA ARG A 634 7.65 -2.22 6.00
C ARG A 634 7.58 -3.37 4.98
N ARG A 635 8.19 -4.52 5.27
CA ARG A 635 8.34 -5.64 4.32
C ARG A 635 8.19 -7.03 4.96
N ALA A 636 7.65 -7.12 6.17
CA ALA A 636 7.59 -8.34 6.97
C ALA A 636 6.13 -8.73 7.27
N VAL A 637 5.84 -10.03 7.28
CA VAL A 637 4.52 -10.62 7.54
C VAL A 637 4.32 -10.69 9.06
N PRO A 638 3.16 -10.24 9.60
CA PRO A 638 2.88 -10.41 11.02
C PRO A 638 2.72 -11.91 11.33
N VAL A 639 3.42 -12.39 12.35
CA VAL A 639 3.29 -13.78 12.83
C VAL A 639 2.66 -13.79 14.22
N GLY A 640 2.15 -14.94 14.65
CA GLY A 640 1.59 -15.12 15.98
C GLY A 640 2.58 -14.63 17.04
N ALA A 641 2.21 -13.59 17.78
CA ALA A 641 3.16 -12.90 18.67
C ALA A 641 3.45 -13.67 19.96
N GLY A 642 2.75 -14.78 20.22
CA GLY A 642 2.78 -15.46 21.53
C GLY A 642 2.51 -14.43 22.63
N GLU A 643 3.49 -14.28 23.53
CA GLU A 643 3.43 -13.30 24.62
C GLU A 643 4.08 -11.94 24.30
N ALA A 644 4.62 -11.74 23.10
CA ALA A 644 5.17 -10.46 22.66
C ALA A 644 4.06 -9.47 22.23
N ASP A 645 4.36 -8.16 22.27
CA ASP A 645 3.39 -7.13 21.86
C ASP A 645 3.17 -7.15 20.34
N VAL A 646 4.24 -7.39 19.57
CA VAL A 646 4.21 -7.57 18.11
C VAL A 646 5.35 -8.46 17.65
N ALA A 647 5.08 -9.29 16.64
CA ALA A 647 6.05 -10.16 15.98
C ALA A 647 5.92 -10.04 14.45
N TYR A 648 7.05 -9.96 13.75
CA TYR A 648 7.10 -9.88 12.29
C TYR A 648 8.16 -10.85 11.76
N ALA A 649 7.81 -11.71 10.82
CA ALA A 649 8.74 -12.60 10.13
C ALA A 649 8.99 -12.10 8.70
N ARG A 650 10.21 -12.28 8.22
CA ARG A 650 10.60 -12.03 6.83
C ARG A 650 11.66 -13.04 6.43
N GLY A 651 11.26 -14.06 5.68
CA GLY A 651 12.13 -15.18 5.32
C GLY A 651 12.76 -15.80 6.57
N ARG A 652 14.09 -15.71 6.65
CA ARG A 652 14.91 -16.29 7.72
C ARG A 652 15.15 -15.35 8.91
N ARG A 653 14.45 -14.20 8.93
CA ARG A 653 14.52 -13.20 9.99
C ARG A 653 13.21 -13.09 10.73
N LEU A 654 13.29 -12.95 12.04
CA LEU A 654 12.15 -12.72 12.90
C LEU A 654 12.42 -11.56 13.85
N VAL A 655 11.52 -10.59 13.91
CA VAL A 655 11.60 -9.44 14.80
C VAL A 655 10.44 -9.47 15.78
N LEU A 656 10.77 -9.44 17.07
CA LEU A 656 9.85 -9.45 18.19
C LEU A 656 10.00 -8.14 18.95
N ARG A 657 8.90 -7.56 19.43
CA ARG A 657 8.95 -6.43 20.37
C ARG A 657 8.10 -6.72 21.58
N ARG A 658 8.63 -6.35 22.74
CA ARG A 658 7.90 -6.27 24.00
C ARG A 658 8.35 -5.05 24.80
N GLY A 659 7.43 -4.16 25.11
CA GLY A 659 7.71 -2.88 25.75
C GLY A 659 8.68 -2.01 24.93
N GLU A 660 9.82 -1.67 25.53
CA GLU A 660 10.90 -0.91 24.89
C GLU A 660 11.98 -1.79 24.26
N HIS A 661 11.91 -3.12 24.42
CA HIS A 661 12.90 -4.06 23.90
C HIS A 661 12.43 -4.67 22.58
N VAL A 662 13.36 -4.73 21.62
CA VAL A 662 13.19 -5.35 20.31
C VAL A 662 14.26 -6.41 20.15
N LEU A 663 13.84 -7.59 19.74
CA LEU A 663 14.68 -8.75 19.48
C LEU A 663 14.59 -9.08 18.01
N MET A 664 15.73 -9.34 17.38
CA MET A 664 15.82 -9.83 16.01
C MET A 664 16.61 -11.12 16.00
N LEU A 665 16.00 -12.17 15.46
CA LEU A 665 16.59 -13.47 15.22
C LEU A 665 16.82 -13.59 13.72
N GLU A 666 18.03 -13.98 13.31
CA GLU A 666 18.37 -14.21 11.91
C GLU A 666 19.08 -15.55 11.76
N LEU A 667 18.52 -16.42 10.91
CA LEU A 667 19.14 -17.68 10.54
C LEU A 667 19.96 -17.51 9.25
N PRO A 668 21.22 -17.94 9.22
CA PRO A 668 22.05 -17.92 8.00
C PRO A 668 21.57 -18.96 7.00
N ASP A 669 21.99 -18.82 5.74
CA ASP A 669 21.54 -19.69 4.64
C ASP A 669 21.87 -21.17 4.91
N GLY A 670 20.87 -22.04 4.71
CA GLY A 670 20.97 -23.49 4.94
C GLY A 670 20.48 -24.01 6.29
N ALA A 671 20.24 -23.15 7.31
CA ALA A 671 19.58 -23.62 8.54
C ALA A 671 18.06 -23.87 8.33
N ASP A 672 17.43 -24.70 9.14
CA ASP A 672 15.99 -24.95 9.00
C ASP A 672 15.16 -23.74 9.53
N PRO A 673 14.39 -23.05 8.68
CA PRO A 673 13.54 -21.93 9.12
C PRO A 673 12.40 -22.37 10.06
N SER A 674 12.07 -23.67 10.13
CA SER A 674 11.03 -24.20 11.02
C SER A 674 11.35 -24.01 12.51
N ALA A 675 12.63 -23.78 12.87
CA ALA A 675 13.05 -23.55 14.24
C ALA A 675 12.76 -22.12 14.75
N LEU A 676 12.49 -21.16 13.85
CA LEU A 676 12.28 -19.74 14.22
C LEU A 676 11.11 -19.52 15.18
N PRO A 677 9.92 -20.11 14.99
CA PRO A 677 8.79 -19.94 15.90
C PRO A 677 9.09 -20.43 17.31
N ALA A 678 9.77 -21.58 17.45
CA ALA A 678 10.13 -22.13 18.77
C ALA A 678 11.13 -21.23 19.52
N LEU A 679 12.15 -20.73 18.80
CA LEU A 679 13.12 -19.77 19.34
C LEU A 679 12.44 -18.44 19.72
N ALA A 680 11.46 -18.01 18.93
CA ALA A 680 10.68 -16.80 19.17
C ALA A 680 9.88 -16.88 20.45
N GLU A 681 9.17 -17.99 20.62
CA GLU A 681 8.30 -18.22 21.76
C GLU A 681 9.13 -18.25 23.05
N GLU A 682 10.29 -18.91 23.02
CA GLU A 682 11.20 -18.95 24.16
C GLU A 682 11.79 -17.57 24.49
N ALA A 683 12.25 -16.83 23.48
CA ALA A 683 12.73 -15.46 23.67
C ALA A 683 11.61 -14.55 24.22
N ALA A 684 10.39 -14.66 23.71
CA ALA A 684 9.24 -13.89 24.15
C ALA A 684 8.84 -14.21 25.60
N ARG A 685 8.86 -15.49 26.01
CA ARG A 685 8.63 -15.95 27.39
C ARG A 685 9.63 -15.33 28.37
N ARG A 686 10.90 -15.26 27.99
CA ARG A 686 11.95 -14.66 28.83
C ARG A 686 11.86 -13.13 28.91
N MET A 687 11.39 -12.49 27.85
CA MET A 687 11.05 -11.06 27.91
C MET A 687 9.89 -10.77 28.91
N VAL A 688 8.99 -11.72 29.20
CA VAL A 688 7.96 -11.54 30.26
C VAL A 688 8.60 -11.55 31.64
N SER A 689 9.44 -12.57 31.86
CA SER A 689 9.78 -13.01 33.21
C SER A 689 10.77 -12.07 33.87
N GLY A 690 11.52 -11.31 33.07
CA GLY A 690 12.55 -10.39 33.53
C GLY A 690 13.63 -11.11 34.36
N PRO A 691 14.81 -10.51 34.57
CA PRO A 691 15.67 -10.99 35.63
C PRO A 691 14.92 -10.77 36.96
N ARG A 692 14.55 -11.87 37.64
CA ARG A 692 14.22 -11.77 39.07
C ARG A 692 15.45 -11.15 39.74
N PRO A 693 15.31 -10.03 40.47
CA PRO A 693 16.42 -9.49 41.24
C PRO A 693 16.91 -10.61 42.17
N ARG A 694 18.21 -10.94 42.08
CA ARG A 694 18.89 -11.70 43.13
C ARG A 694 19.20 -10.77 44.28
#